data_AF-A0A536ZGU1-F1
#
_entry.id   AF-A0A536ZGU1-F1
#
_cell.length_a   1.000
_cell.length_b   1.000
_cell.length_c   1.000
_cell.angle_alpha   90.00
_cell.angle_beta   90.00
_cell.angle_gamma   90.00
#
_symmetry.space_group_name_H-M   'P 1'
#
loop_
_entity.id
_entity.type
_entity.pdbx_description
1 polymer ?
#
loop_
_entity_poly.entity_id
_entity_poly.type
_entity_poly.pdbx_seq_one_letter_code
_entity_poly.pdbx_strand_id
1 'polypeptide(L)'
;MVERRTTTLLDFAIVASAAVVPVLLLVLIVVGVIRPLDPAFQGARNGDRHVSVRQVAALKTFERAIVRRNTVAVGPPTALQLLDGVPQCRAAWDGHLGLLDRVRAALARSGMAPPTPAQRLAAQLADLDDELRRFSTGANPRVSGAVGFDASRWFEAVGEALRLPIEAPDYPGRKFTVQCADLAGAAATLARSNGRMLGMLSWRGTEVARVISRWRPEQFVEISARQVARANPWRGLPGCIFMGNSAASADTPVPAYFVTGPRAPEAELCARPEMFALAEDRGRATPPTGIAGEATPDLPVDDERWKVPPSLEVMLQSLSTLRRPSGSLYRMYTDAAAVQEDTATGYRYGPNRIDVRGSPIDVGFSVDLTIDPSVQELAQKTVACYTGRQDVCRALGMSRNEDAGRALGHRMLERAMVRMAAVAVIDVASGRIEALAGALSPCTRNEYDGPGRGAGCDKRLPYAPRYRPDALLNAAVFHDAMPASVIKPIMAEAFLTDPEVGARWLAAERAGMRNPGTPAIDSLRGQLMRSNSARFLDRMFCADQGFAHCERPWRVQAMAAAFGWNGGCATPRDDCGKRDLLFGRAVDVEDDSGGVAPLATLVPFGRLLAEPLGGKLDGPFRLRPAVALDSGKLRACAAGADGQRPSRDDWEKCRGSVVDVVVEGWGQGQARASALGVAGMLASLAAAANGQLEVHEPHLVSALHGIGTDGSSSLQSAVSRFGLADAQPNRLSRDAAEVILSGLSYGHRAGTSRLACEQVFDPRSCKNIDWIAGKTGTPSFPNDDRSLDELWRLCGRGGAKTRAEQAACGPLRPYKWYVAAYRTERGDPRWTKVIGVLTERNWIHDTGRIHGAGDHGPNPAAEIAMQVAGRHAGFLPEHGH
;
A
#
# COMPACT_ATOMS: atom_id res chain seq x y z
N MET A 1 8.21 108.58 3.65
CA MET A 1 6.94 107.88 3.94
C MET A 1 6.82 106.73 2.96
N VAL A 2 7.05 105.49 3.43
CA VAL A 2 6.75 104.28 2.66
C VAL A 2 5.79 103.48 3.54
N GLU A 3 4.58 103.32 3.01
CA GLU A 3 3.42 102.72 3.65
C GLU A 3 3.62 101.20 3.80
N ARG A 4 3.56 100.71 5.04
CA ARG A 4 3.53 99.26 5.33
C ARG A 4 2.14 98.73 5.00
N ARG A 5 2.03 97.94 3.92
CA ARG A 5 0.84 97.11 3.65
C ARG A 5 0.77 95.98 4.68
N THR A 6 -0.30 95.95 5.45
CA THR A 6 -0.70 94.85 6.33
C THR A 6 -1.23 93.68 5.50
N THR A 7 -0.49 92.56 5.52
CA THR A 7 -0.93 91.26 4.99
C THR A 7 -2.16 90.77 5.73
N THR A 8 -3.20 90.41 4.99
CA THR A 8 -4.47 89.95 5.55
C THR A 8 -4.53 88.43 5.59
N LEU A 9 -5.40 87.86 6.43
CA LEU A 9 -5.67 86.41 6.50
C LEU A 9 -6.07 85.81 5.14
N LEU A 10 -6.60 86.65 4.24
CA LEU A 10 -6.92 86.27 2.86
C LEU A 10 -5.66 85.98 2.04
N ASP A 11 -4.56 86.71 2.27
CA ASP A 11 -3.27 86.46 1.59
C ASP A 11 -2.68 85.12 2.03
N PHE A 12 -2.81 84.77 3.32
CA PHE A 12 -2.43 83.44 3.81
C PHE A 12 -3.31 82.33 3.25
N ALA A 13 -4.62 82.56 3.11
CA ALA A 13 -5.52 81.58 2.51
C ALA A 13 -5.24 81.38 1.00
N ILE A 14 -4.86 82.44 0.28
CA ILE A 14 -4.48 82.36 -1.13
C ILE A 14 -3.13 81.64 -1.29
N VAL A 15 -2.15 81.92 -0.43
CA VAL A 15 -0.85 81.23 -0.46
C VAL A 15 -0.99 79.76 -0.05
N ALA A 16 -1.80 79.44 0.96
CA ALA A 16 -2.09 78.08 1.37
C ALA A 16 -2.85 77.31 0.26
N SER A 17 -3.79 77.96 -0.41
CA SER A 17 -4.51 77.37 -1.55
C SER A 17 -3.59 77.16 -2.76
N ALA A 18 -2.67 78.10 -3.03
CA ALA A 18 -1.68 77.97 -4.09
C ALA A 18 -0.65 76.85 -3.84
N ALA A 19 -0.40 76.48 -2.57
CA ALA A 19 0.46 75.35 -2.23
C ALA A 19 -0.28 74.00 -2.19
N VAL A 20 -1.54 73.99 -1.74
CA VAL A 20 -2.31 72.76 -1.53
C VAL A 20 -3.02 72.28 -2.79
N VAL A 21 -3.51 73.20 -3.64
CA VAL A 21 -4.23 72.85 -4.87
C VAL A 21 -3.33 72.08 -5.86
N PRO A 22 -2.07 72.45 -6.14
CA PRO A 22 -1.21 71.67 -7.03
C PRO A 22 -0.91 70.27 -6.49
N VAL A 23 -0.78 70.12 -5.16
CA VAL A 23 -0.53 68.82 -4.53
C VAL A 23 -1.77 67.94 -4.59
N LEU A 24 -2.97 68.49 -4.33
CA LEU A 24 -4.23 67.76 -4.50
C LEU A 24 -4.52 67.43 -5.96
N LEU A 25 -4.18 68.32 -6.91
CA LEU A 25 -4.29 68.05 -8.33
C LEU A 25 -3.30 66.97 -8.76
N LEU A 26 -2.07 66.99 -8.24
CA LEU A 26 -1.07 65.94 -8.48
C LEU A 26 -1.53 64.60 -7.89
N VAL A 27 -2.10 64.59 -6.68
CA VAL A 27 -2.68 63.39 -6.06
C VAL A 27 -3.90 62.90 -6.84
N LEU A 28 -4.78 63.77 -7.31
CA LEU A 28 -5.93 63.41 -8.14
C LEU A 28 -5.53 62.96 -9.55
N ILE A 29 -4.45 63.49 -10.12
CA ILE A 29 -3.86 62.98 -11.38
C ILE A 29 -3.20 61.61 -11.13
N VAL A 30 -2.52 61.42 -9.99
CA VAL A 30 -1.96 60.12 -9.60
C VAL A 30 -3.07 59.09 -9.28
N VAL A 31 -4.19 59.50 -8.71
CA VAL A 31 -5.30 58.60 -8.34
C VAL A 31 -6.29 58.38 -9.50
N GLY A 32 -6.49 59.39 -10.34
CA GLY A 32 -7.47 59.38 -11.43
C GLY A 32 -6.90 59.11 -12.83
N VAL A 33 -5.61 59.34 -13.07
CA VAL A 33 -4.95 59.15 -14.38
C VAL A 33 -3.89 58.04 -14.35
N ILE A 34 -3.20 57.82 -13.22
CA ILE A 34 -2.20 56.73 -13.10
C ILE A 34 -2.83 55.39 -12.69
N ARG A 35 -4.03 55.36 -12.07
CA ARG A 35 -4.75 54.11 -11.80
C ARG A 35 -5.52 53.49 -12.99
N PRO A 36 -6.02 54.23 -14.00
CA PRO A 36 -6.73 53.60 -15.12
C PRO A 36 -5.97 53.51 -16.46
N LEU A 37 -4.71 53.96 -16.56
CA LEU A 37 -3.96 53.96 -17.84
C LEU A 37 -2.72 53.04 -17.87
N ASP A 38 -2.80 51.90 -17.20
CA ASP A 38 -1.85 50.80 -17.43
C ASP A 38 -2.61 49.52 -17.86
N PRO A 39 -2.85 49.31 -19.17
CA PRO A 39 -3.52 48.10 -19.68
C PRO A 39 -2.66 46.84 -19.49
N ALA A 40 -1.42 46.96 -19.00
CA ALA A 40 -0.51 45.84 -18.78
C ALA A 40 -0.61 45.22 -17.36
N PHE A 41 -1.38 45.81 -16.43
CA PHE A 41 -1.43 45.35 -15.03
C PHE A 41 -2.79 44.83 -14.54
N GLN A 42 -3.76 44.60 -15.43
CA GLN A 42 -4.98 43.83 -15.11
C GLN A 42 -4.87 42.33 -15.40
N GLY A 43 -3.69 41.76 -15.13
CA GLY A 43 -3.47 40.31 -15.07
C GLY A 43 -3.38 39.85 -13.62
N ALA A 44 -4.42 39.17 -13.13
CA ALA A 44 -4.43 38.29 -11.97
C ALA A 44 -4.20 38.91 -10.57
N ARG A 45 -5.27 39.48 -10.02
CA ARG A 45 -5.53 39.51 -8.56
C ARG A 45 -6.55 38.46 -8.09
N ASN A 46 -6.67 37.36 -8.83
CA ASN A 46 -7.21 36.11 -8.30
C ASN A 46 -6.01 35.18 -8.10
N GLY A 47 -5.51 35.14 -6.87
CA GLY A 47 -4.42 34.26 -6.41
C GLY A 47 -4.88 32.80 -6.32
N ASP A 48 -5.46 32.32 -7.41
CA ASP A 48 -5.71 30.92 -7.67
C ASP A 48 -4.38 30.27 -8.05
N ARG A 49 -3.73 29.60 -7.10
CA ARG A 49 -2.58 28.72 -7.38
C ARG A 49 -3.06 27.43 -8.03
N HIS A 50 -3.57 27.54 -9.26
CA HIS A 50 -3.75 26.42 -10.19
C HIS A 50 -2.45 26.19 -10.97
N VAL A 51 -2.13 24.94 -11.28
CA VAL A 51 -1.19 24.69 -12.39
C VAL A 51 -1.99 24.83 -13.68
N SER A 52 -1.78 25.93 -14.38
CA SER A 52 -2.50 26.21 -15.63
C SER A 52 -2.16 25.15 -16.70
N VAL A 53 -3.06 24.93 -17.66
CA VAL A 53 -2.79 24.09 -18.85
C VAL A 53 -1.47 24.51 -19.51
N ARG A 54 -1.20 25.83 -19.54
CA ARG A 54 0.04 26.43 -20.03
C ARG A 54 1.26 26.02 -19.20
N GLN A 55 1.13 25.96 -17.88
CA GLN A 55 2.18 25.53 -16.96
C GLN A 55 2.51 24.04 -17.11
N VAL A 56 1.51 23.18 -17.31
CA VAL A 56 1.74 21.75 -17.61
C VAL A 56 2.48 21.61 -18.94
N ALA A 57 2.05 22.33 -19.97
CA ALA A 57 2.73 22.32 -21.26
C ALA A 57 4.17 22.85 -21.19
N ALA A 58 4.40 23.91 -20.43
CA ALA A 58 5.73 24.41 -20.13
C ALA A 58 6.60 23.37 -19.42
N LEU A 59 6.05 22.64 -18.44
CA LEU A 59 6.74 21.53 -17.79
C LEU A 59 7.07 20.40 -18.78
N LYS A 60 6.17 20.06 -19.71
CA LYS A 60 6.42 19.03 -20.73
C LYS A 60 7.57 19.34 -21.68
N THR A 61 8.00 20.60 -21.81
CA THR A 61 9.23 20.92 -22.58
C THR A 61 10.47 20.23 -22.01
N PHE A 62 10.48 19.92 -20.70
CA PHE A 62 11.56 19.22 -20.04
C PHE A 62 11.61 17.72 -20.35
N GLU A 63 10.53 17.11 -20.86
CA GLU A 63 10.54 15.68 -21.28
C GLU A 63 11.53 15.43 -22.42
N ARG A 64 11.79 16.45 -23.27
CA ARG A 64 12.79 16.38 -24.35
C ARG A 64 14.18 16.80 -23.89
N ALA A 65 14.25 17.70 -22.91
CA ALA A 65 15.51 18.27 -22.41
C ALA A 65 16.24 17.35 -21.43
N ILE A 66 15.50 16.54 -20.66
CA ILE A 66 16.08 15.62 -19.68
C ILE A 66 16.47 14.33 -20.42
N VAL A 67 17.77 14.13 -20.59
CA VAL A 67 18.35 13.03 -21.36
C VAL A 67 19.41 12.29 -20.54
N ARG A 68 19.98 11.21 -21.10
CA ARG A 68 21.15 10.59 -20.45
C ARG A 68 22.28 11.60 -20.37
N ARG A 69 22.95 11.62 -19.23
CA ARG A 69 23.98 12.61 -18.94
C ARG A 69 25.17 12.53 -19.90
N ASN A 70 25.51 11.34 -20.39
CA ASN A 70 26.55 11.14 -21.40
C ASN A 70 26.13 11.54 -22.82
N THR A 71 24.86 11.89 -23.03
CA THR A 71 24.32 12.38 -24.32
C THR A 71 23.97 13.87 -24.28
N VAL A 72 24.24 14.57 -23.17
CA VAL A 72 24.04 16.02 -23.07
C VAL A 72 25.02 16.70 -24.01
N ALA A 73 24.51 17.37 -25.04
CA ALA A 73 25.32 18.11 -26.01
C ALA A 73 25.67 19.51 -25.48
N VAL A 74 24.71 20.16 -24.81
CA VAL A 74 24.86 21.50 -24.24
C VAL A 74 24.29 21.52 -22.84
N GLY A 75 25.13 21.84 -21.84
CA GLY A 75 24.72 21.96 -20.43
C GLY A 75 23.83 23.18 -20.15
N PRO A 76 23.53 23.47 -18.87
CA PRO A 76 22.66 24.59 -18.48
C PRO A 76 23.09 25.94 -19.09
N PRO A 77 22.16 26.71 -19.69
CA PRO A 77 22.50 27.93 -20.41
C PRO A 77 22.75 29.10 -19.45
N THR A 78 23.68 29.97 -19.82
CA THR A 78 23.84 31.29 -19.18
C THR A 78 22.68 32.22 -19.53
N ALA A 79 22.55 33.34 -18.80
CA ALA A 79 21.50 34.34 -19.06
C ALA A 79 21.53 34.87 -20.52
N LEU A 80 22.72 35.10 -21.09
CA LEU A 80 22.86 35.53 -22.49
C LEU A 80 22.40 34.44 -23.46
N GLN A 81 22.82 33.20 -23.23
CA GLN A 81 22.39 32.05 -24.05
C GLN A 81 20.88 31.80 -23.98
N LEU A 82 20.21 32.11 -22.86
CA LEU A 82 18.75 32.06 -22.77
C LEU A 82 18.08 33.10 -23.67
N LEU A 83 18.62 34.32 -23.71
CA LEU A 83 18.09 35.43 -24.54
C LEU A 83 18.34 35.22 -26.04
N ASP A 84 19.39 34.48 -26.39
CA ASP A 84 19.69 34.10 -27.78
C ASP A 84 18.94 32.82 -28.21
N GLY A 85 18.82 31.84 -27.31
CA GLY A 85 18.16 30.56 -27.58
C GLY A 85 16.64 30.63 -27.66
N VAL A 86 16.02 31.63 -27.01
CA VAL A 86 14.56 31.87 -27.06
C VAL A 86 14.28 33.34 -27.35
N PRO A 87 14.50 33.80 -28.60
CA PRO A 87 14.38 35.21 -28.95
C PRO A 87 12.96 35.76 -28.72
N GLN A 88 11.93 34.92 -28.78
CA GLN A 88 10.54 35.29 -28.49
C GLN A 88 10.34 35.76 -27.04
N CYS A 89 11.22 35.34 -26.11
CA CYS A 89 11.13 35.68 -24.69
C CYS A 89 12.11 36.77 -24.26
N ARG A 90 12.90 37.33 -25.18
CA ARG A 90 13.91 38.35 -24.87
C ARG A 90 13.31 39.54 -24.11
N ALA A 91 12.22 40.12 -24.62
CA ALA A 91 11.56 41.26 -23.95
C ALA A 91 11.09 40.96 -22.52
N ALA A 92 10.67 39.72 -22.25
CA ALA A 92 10.20 39.30 -20.93
C ALA A 92 11.36 38.94 -19.97
N TRP A 93 12.51 38.52 -20.50
CA TRP A 93 13.60 37.96 -19.71
C TRP A 93 14.80 38.90 -19.52
N ASP A 94 15.00 39.85 -20.43
CA ASP A 94 16.12 40.81 -20.43
C ASP A 94 15.99 41.87 -19.32
N GLY A 95 14.79 42.00 -18.73
CA GLY A 95 14.60 42.78 -17.52
C GLY A 95 14.67 44.29 -17.71
N HIS A 96 14.31 44.81 -18.89
CA HIS A 96 14.11 46.25 -19.07
C HIS A 96 13.04 46.77 -18.10
N LEU A 97 13.49 47.36 -17.00
CA LEU A 97 12.65 48.01 -16.00
C LEU A 97 11.85 49.14 -16.66
N GLY A 98 10.53 49.06 -16.56
CA GLY A 98 9.63 50.17 -16.85
C GLY A 98 9.98 51.38 -15.97
N LEU A 99 9.60 52.57 -16.44
CA LEU A 99 9.97 53.86 -15.81
C LEU A 99 9.68 53.89 -14.29
N LEU A 100 8.59 53.24 -13.85
CA LEU A 100 8.13 53.19 -12.47
C LEU A 100 9.01 52.33 -11.54
N ASP A 101 9.58 51.23 -12.03
CA ASP A 101 10.43 50.36 -11.19
C ASP A 101 11.86 50.92 -11.05
N ARG A 102 12.31 51.75 -12.00
CA ARG A 102 13.54 52.56 -11.84
C ARG A 102 13.39 53.59 -10.73
N VAL A 103 12.21 54.19 -10.58
CA VAL A 103 11.91 55.13 -9.49
C VAL A 103 11.85 54.40 -8.14
N ARG A 104 11.27 53.19 -8.08
CA ARG A 104 11.29 52.37 -6.84
C ARG A 104 12.70 51.89 -6.46
N ALA A 105 13.51 51.48 -7.43
CA ALA A 105 14.89 51.05 -7.18
C ALA A 105 15.78 52.21 -6.69
N ALA A 106 15.56 53.42 -7.21
CA ALA A 106 16.24 54.64 -6.74
C ALA A 106 15.85 55.01 -5.29
N LEU A 107 14.62 54.68 -4.85
CA LEU A 107 14.13 54.92 -3.49
C LEU A 107 14.60 53.84 -2.48
N ALA A 108 14.95 52.64 -2.93
CA ALA A 108 15.22 51.49 -2.05
C ALA A 108 16.65 51.39 -1.48
N ARG A 109 17.61 52.25 -1.88
CA ARG A 109 19.01 52.32 -1.37
C ARG A 109 19.67 50.95 -1.08
N SER A 110 19.52 49.97 -1.97
CA SER A 110 20.25 48.70 -1.92
C SER A 110 21.17 48.59 -3.14
N GLY A 111 22.49 48.62 -2.92
CA GLY A 111 23.54 48.73 -3.95
C GLY A 111 23.77 47.50 -4.84
N MET A 112 22.82 46.58 -4.95
CA MET A 112 22.85 45.50 -5.93
C MET A 112 21.55 45.48 -6.71
N ALA A 113 21.65 45.60 -8.04
CA ALA A 113 20.49 45.43 -8.91
C ALA A 113 19.93 44.00 -8.73
N PRO A 114 18.61 43.84 -8.57
CA PRO A 114 18.02 42.52 -8.46
C PRO A 114 18.30 41.70 -9.74
N PRO A 115 18.55 40.39 -9.62
CA PRO A 115 18.87 39.56 -10.77
C PRO A 115 17.74 39.60 -11.80
N THR A 116 18.11 39.71 -13.08
CA THR A 116 17.15 39.71 -14.19
C THR A 116 16.39 38.38 -14.22
N PRO A 117 15.18 38.34 -14.82
CA PRO A 117 14.48 37.06 -14.98
C PRO A 117 15.31 36.01 -15.73
N ALA A 118 16.10 36.40 -16.73
CA ALA A 118 17.06 35.50 -17.41
C ALA A 118 18.12 34.94 -16.44
N GLN A 119 18.71 35.77 -15.57
CA GLN A 119 19.68 35.32 -14.57
C GLN A 119 19.06 34.34 -13.57
N ARG A 120 17.83 34.60 -13.10
CA ARG A 120 17.11 33.69 -12.21
C ARG A 120 16.79 32.36 -12.89
N LEU A 121 16.36 32.39 -14.15
CA LEU A 121 16.04 31.19 -14.91
C LEU A 121 17.29 30.35 -15.18
N ALA A 122 18.42 30.98 -15.54
CA ALA A 122 19.70 30.30 -15.72
C ALA A 122 20.14 29.58 -14.44
N ALA A 123 20.04 30.26 -13.29
CA ALA A 123 20.33 29.65 -11.99
C ALA A 123 19.42 28.46 -11.68
N GLN A 124 18.11 28.59 -11.92
CA GLN A 124 17.14 27.49 -11.71
C GLN A 124 17.41 26.27 -12.59
N LEU A 125 17.84 26.48 -13.84
CA LEU A 125 18.21 25.38 -14.74
C LEU A 125 19.53 24.73 -14.33
N ALA A 126 20.48 25.49 -13.79
CA ALA A 126 21.71 24.95 -13.21
C ALA A 126 21.42 24.12 -11.95
N ASP A 127 20.60 24.66 -11.03
CA ASP A 127 20.13 23.94 -9.84
C ASP A 127 19.42 22.64 -10.23
N LEU A 128 18.57 22.68 -11.26
CA LEU A 128 17.90 21.49 -11.79
C LEU A 128 18.90 20.44 -12.31
N ASP A 129 19.95 20.81 -13.05
CA ASP A 129 20.95 19.83 -13.52
C ASP A 129 21.72 19.18 -12.36
N ASP A 130 22.06 19.96 -11.33
CA ASP A 130 22.71 19.42 -10.13
C ASP A 130 21.79 18.50 -9.33
N GLU A 131 20.49 18.83 -9.25
CA GLU A 131 19.49 17.93 -8.67
C GLU A 131 19.28 16.67 -9.51
N LEU A 132 19.23 16.77 -10.85
CA LEU A 132 19.13 15.61 -11.75
C LEU A 132 20.34 14.68 -11.58
N ARG A 133 21.54 15.26 -11.43
CA ARG A 133 22.77 14.52 -11.14
C ARG A 133 22.69 13.81 -9.80
N ARG A 134 22.33 14.52 -8.72
CA ARG A 134 22.19 13.91 -7.38
C ARG A 134 21.10 12.85 -7.34
N PHE A 135 19.96 13.12 -7.94
CA PHE A 135 18.83 12.20 -8.11
C PHE A 135 19.26 10.93 -8.85
N SER A 136 20.11 11.04 -9.87
CA SER A 136 20.50 9.91 -10.71
C SER A 136 21.81 9.21 -10.33
N THR A 137 22.57 9.75 -9.37
CA THR A 137 23.85 9.18 -8.88
C THR A 137 23.88 8.88 -7.37
N GLY A 138 22.88 9.33 -6.60
CA GLY A 138 22.76 9.08 -5.17
C GLY A 138 22.11 7.74 -4.80
N ALA A 139 21.71 7.60 -3.54
CA ALA A 139 21.07 6.42 -2.95
C ALA A 139 19.63 6.14 -3.44
N ASN A 140 19.14 6.86 -4.46
CA ASN A 140 17.77 6.76 -4.95
C ASN A 140 17.77 6.49 -6.47
N PRO A 141 17.89 5.23 -6.88
CA PRO A 141 18.53 4.93 -8.14
C PRO A 141 17.49 4.58 -9.24
N ARG A 142 16.47 5.44 -9.31
CA ARG A 142 15.22 5.33 -10.07
C ARG A 142 15.34 5.53 -11.59
N VAL A 143 16.55 5.67 -12.12
CA VAL A 143 16.78 5.93 -13.55
C VAL A 143 17.77 4.93 -14.10
N SER A 144 17.47 4.38 -15.28
CA SER A 144 18.29 3.36 -15.96
C SER A 144 19.72 3.83 -16.34
N GLY A 145 20.07 5.08 -16.04
CA GLY A 145 21.40 5.68 -16.14
C GLY A 145 21.39 7.12 -15.61
N ALA A 146 22.57 7.71 -15.39
CA ALA A 146 22.66 9.11 -14.97
C ALA A 146 21.95 10.03 -16.00
N VAL A 147 21.16 10.99 -15.52
CA VAL A 147 20.43 11.96 -16.36
C VAL A 147 20.96 13.38 -16.16
N GLY A 148 20.77 14.23 -17.16
CA GLY A 148 21.16 15.63 -17.13
C GLY A 148 20.25 16.49 -18.01
N PHE A 149 20.38 17.80 -17.88
CA PHE A 149 19.62 18.77 -18.65
C PHE A 149 20.37 19.18 -19.93
N ASP A 150 19.73 19.05 -21.09
CA ASP A 150 20.24 19.48 -22.39
C ASP A 150 19.52 20.76 -22.87
N ALA A 151 20.27 21.86 -22.90
CA ALA A 151 19.73 23.17 -23.26
C ALA A 151 19.31 23.25 -24.73
N SER A 152 20.01 22.56 -25.64
CA SER A 152 19.71 22.61 -27.07
C SER A 152 18.34 22.01 -27.37
N ARG A 153 18.06 20.84 -26.79
CA ARG A 153 16.75 20.15 -26.88
C ARG A 153 15.65 20.93 -26.17
N TRP A 154 15.99 21.58 -25.06
CA TRP A 154 15.04 22.44 -24.35
C TRP A 154 14.61 23.65 -25.20
N PHE A 155 15.56 24.35 -25.85
CA PHE A 155 15.25 25.47 -26.74
C PHE A 155 14.34 25.08 -27.90
N GLU A 156 14.59 23.91 -28.51
CA GLU A 156 13.71 23.37 -29.56
C GLU A 156 12.29 23.12 -29.04
N ALA A 157 12.17 22.44 -27.89
CA ALA A 157 10.88 22.14 -27.26
C ALA A 157 10.11 23.41 -26.86
N VAL A 158 10.82 24.40 -26.32
CA VAL A 158 10.28 25.73 -25.97
C VAL A 158 9.78 26.45 -27.21
N GLY A 159 10.56 26.46 -28.29
CA GLY A 159 10.19 27.10 -29.55
C GLY A 159 8.91 26.52 -30.15
N GLU A 160 8.71 25.20 -30.04
CA GLU A 160 7.47 24.54 -30.46
C GLU A 160 6.28 24.91 -29.55
N ALA A 161 6.48 24.85 -28.23
CA ALA A 161 5.43 25.12 -27.23
C ALA A 161 4.93 26.58 -27.29
N LEU A 162 5.78 27.54 -27.64
CA LEU A 162 5.40 28.94 -27.81
C LEU A 162 4.62 29.19 -29.11
N ARG A 163 4.73 28.32 -30.13
CA ARG A 163 4.06 28.48 -31.43
C ARG A 163 2.72 27.77 -31.50
N LEU A 164 2.62 26.59 -30.89
CA LEU A 164 1.43 25.73 -31.02
C LEU A 164 0.42 26.00 -29.90
N PRO A 165 -0.83 26.38 -30.25
CA PRO A 165 -1.90 26.45 -29.27
C PRO A 165 -2.27 25.05 -28.77
N ILE A 166 -2.60 24.97 -27.49
CA ILE A 166 -2.83 23.73 -26.76
C ILE A 166 -4.31 23.66 -26.39
N GLU A 167 -4.93 22.52 -26.67
CA GLU A 167 -6.29 22.22 -26.25
C GLU A 167 -6.26 21.29 -25.04
N ALA A 168 -7.09 21.57 -24.04
CA ALA A 168 -7.17 20.76 -22.83
C ALA A 168 -8.45 19.92 -22.83
N PRO A 169 -8.40 18.62 -22.46
CA PRO A 169 -9.59 17.78 -22.34
C PRO A 169 -10.65 18.36 -21.40
N ASP A 170 -10.21 19.08 -20.36
CA ASP A 170 -11.09 19.73 -19.37
C ASP A 170 -11.75 21.02 -19.90
N TYR A 171 -11.31 21.53 -21.07
CA TYR A 171 -11.81 22.74 -21.72
C TYR A 171 -11.92 22.55 -23.25
N PRO A 172 -12.82 21.66 -23.73
CA PRO A 172 -12.96 21.38 -25.16
C PRO A 172 -13.31 22.64 -25.94
N GLY A 173 -12.66 22.84 -27.10
CA GLY A 173 -12.82 24.01 -27.95
C GLY A 173 -12.06 25.26 -27.50
N ARG A 174 -11.37 25.25 -26.35
CA ARG A 174 -10.53 26.36 -25.89
C ARG A 174 -9.05 26.08 -26.14
N LYS A 175 -8.40 27.01 -26.84
CA LYS A 175 -6.98 26.97 -27.17
C LYS A 175 -6.17 27.89 -26.24
N PHE A 176 -5.07 27.39 -25.72
CA PHE A 176 -4.17 28.10 -24.81
C PHE A 176 -2.76 28.19 -25.42
N THR A 177 -2.11 29.35 -25.32
CA THR A 177 -0.73 29.53 -25.78
C THR A 177 0.21 29.64 -24.58
N VAL A 178 1.32 28.89 -24.58
CA VAL A 178 2.35 28.98 -23.54
C VAL A 178 3.01 30.36 -23.58
N GLN A 179 3.26 30.95 -22.40
CA GLN A 179 3.96 32.22 -22.27
C GLN A 179 5.35 32.05 -21.66
N CYS A 180 6.22 33.04 -21.87
CA CYS A 180 7.58 33.05 -21.33
C CYS A 180 7.63 32.98 -19.79
N ALA A 181 6.60 33.46 -19.10
CA ALA A 181 6.45 33.33 -17.66
C ALA A 181 6.14 31.88 -17.22
N ASP A 182 5.37 31.12 -18.02
CA ASP A 182 5.03 29.72 -17.73
C ASP A 182 6.30 28.84 -17.76
N LEU A 183 7.22 29.13 -18.69
CA LEU A 183 8.52 28.45 -18.83
C LEU A 183 9.43 28.69 -17.61
N ALA A 184 9.52 29.95 -17.17
CA ALA A 184 10.25 30.29 -15.95
C ALA A 184 9.60 29.64 -14.70
N GLY A 185 8.27 29.63 -14.64
CA GLY A 185 7.52 28.93 -13.60
C GLY A 185 7.77 27.42 -13.59
N ALA A 186 7.99 26.80 -14.76
CA ALA A 186 8.24 25.37 -14.90
C ALA A 186 9.63 25.00 -14.36
N ALA A 187 10.67 25.73 -14.77
CA ALA A 187 12.03 25.56 -14.25
C ALA A 187 12.07 25.75 -12.72
N ALA A 188 11.46 26.83 -12.22
CA ALA A 188 11.35 27.09 -10.79
C ALA A 188 10.61 25.99 -10.02
N THR A 189 9.67 25.31 -10.66
CA THR A 189 8.86 24.25 -10.05
C THR A 189 9.65 22.95 -9.92
N LEU A 190 10.43 22.59 -10.94
CA LEU A 190 11.29 21.41 -10.93
C LEU A 190 12.50 21.57 -10.00
N ALA A 191 13.08 22.77 -9.92
CA ALA A 191 14.23 23.06 -9.04
C ALA A 191 13.84 23.21 -7.56
N ARG A 192 12.55 23.47 -7.25
CA ARG A 192 12.11 23.80 -5.88
C ARG A 192 12.33 22.64 -4.89
N SER A 193 12.62 22.99 -3.64
CA SER A 193 12.71 22.04 -2.51
C SER A 193 13.71 20.90 -2.81
N ASN A 194 14.87 21.26 -3.35
CA ASN A 194 15.94 20.32 -3.72
C ASN A 194 15.44 19.19 -4.63
N GLY A 195 14.74 19.55 -5.71
CA GLY A 195 14.29 18.57 -6.70
C GLY A 195 13.25 17.56 -6.21
N ARG A 196 12.57 17.79 -5.07
CA ARG A 196 11.56 16.84 -4.52
C ARG A 196 10.50 16.42 -5.56
N MET A 197 10.19 17.30 -6.52
CA MET A 197 9.26 17.01 -7.59
C MET A 197 9.73 15.91 -8.54
N LEU A 198 11.05 15.76 -8.75
CA LEU A 198 11.63 14.71 -9.59
C LEU A 198 11.21 13.32 -9.10
N GLY A 199 11.08 13.13 -7.79
CA GLY A 199 10.62 11.86 -7.20
C GLY A 199 9.16 11.50 -7.47
N MET A 200 8.34 12.44 -7.97
CA MET A 200 6.92 12.23 -8.31
C MET A 200 6.67 12.04 -9.82
N LEU A 201 7.69 12.25 -10.65
CA LEU A 201 7.60 12.08 -12.10
C LEU A 201 7.78 10.61 -12.49
N SER A 202 7.34 10.26 -13.69
CA SER A 202 7.50 8.92 -14.26
C SER A 202 8.83 8.83 -14.99
N TRP A 203 9.67 7.81 -14.69
CA TRP A 203 11.01 7.67 -15.27
C TRP A 203 11.24 6.37 -16.03
N ARG A 204 12.05 6.43 -17.10
CA ARG A 204 12.47 5.28 -17.91
C ARG A 204 13.45 4.42 -17.10
N GLY A 205 12.96 3.26 -16.68
CA GLY A 205 13.64 2.36 -15.73
C GLY A 205 12.82 2.09 -14.48
N THR A 206 11.86 2.97 -14.16
CA THR A 206 10.85 2.74 -13.10
C THR A 206 9.47 2.38 -13.64
N GLU A 207 9.12 2.84 -14.83
CA GLU A 207 7.82 2.54 -15.40
C GLU A 207 7.76 1.15 -16.04
N VAL A 208 6.58 0.54 -16.01
CA VAL A 208 6.35 -0.79 -16.62
C VAL A 208 6.44 -0.72 -18.14
N ALA A 209 6.78 -1.84 -18.79
CA ALA A 209 6.97 -1.89 -20.25
C ALA A 209 5.77 -1.36 -21.05
N ARG A 210 4.53 -1.58 -20.57
CA ARG A 210 3.29 -1.05 -21.16
C ARG A 210 3.20 0.48 -21.13
N VAL A 211 3.75 1.11 -20.09
CA VAL A 211 3.81 2.58 -19.99
C VAL A 211 4.93 3.08 -20.88
N ILE A 212 6.12 2.49 -20.81
CA ILE A 212 7.27 2.90 -21.63
C ILE A 212 7.01 2.72 -23.13
N SER A 213 6.18 1.76 -23.55
CA SER A 213 5.87 1.54 -24.97
C SER A 213 5.16 2.71 -25.63
N ARG A 214 4.56 3.64 -24.85
CA ARG A 214 3.95 4.87 -25.38
C ARG A 214 4.92 6.05 -25.45
N TRP A 215 6.14 5.90 -24.93
CA TRP A 215 7.15 6.96 -24.89
C TRP A 215 8.04 6.91 -26.13
N ARG A 216 8.60 8.07 -26.50
CA ARG A 216 9.62 8.12 -27.56
C ARG A 216 10.86 7.33 -27.15
N PRO A 217 11.59 6.67 -28.07
CA PRO A 217 12.76 5.86 -27.74
C PRO A 217 13.79 6.57 -26.82
N GLU A 218 13.98 7.87 -27.04
CA GLU A 218 14.92 8.75 -26.35
C GLU A 218 14.36 9.43 -25.09
N GLN A 219 13.05 9.31 -24.81
CA GLN A 219 12.39 9.98 -23.69
C GLN A 219 12.69 9.27 -22.36
N PHE A 220 13.26 9.99 -21.40
CA PHE A 220 13.63 9.47 -20.08
C PHE A 220 12.63 9.75 -18.97
N VAL A 221 11.78 10.76 -19.14
CA VAL A 221 10.81 11.19 -18.15
C VAL A 221 9.47 11.51 -18.82
N GLU A 222 8.38 11.23 -18.13
CA GLU A 222 7.04 11.68 -18.48
C GLU A 222 6.49 12.53 -17.33
N ILE A 223 5.92 13.68 -17.69
CA ILE A 223 5.32 14.63 -16.77
C ILE A 223 3.81 14.61 -17.01
N SER A 224 3.09 13.85 -16.18
CA SER A 224 1.64 13.77 -16.26
C SER A 224 0.99 15.01 -15.63
N ALA A 225 -0.04 15.55 -16.29
CA ALA A 225 -0.88 16.61 -15.73
C ALA A 225 -1.43 16.25 -14.34
N ARG A 226 -1.73 14.96 -14.09
CA ARG A 226 -2.19 14.47 -12.78
C ARG A 226 -1.12 14.55 -11.69
N GLN A 227 0.15 14.32 -12.04
CA GLN A 227 1.27 14.37 -11.10
C GLN A 227 1.63 15.80 -10.71
N VAL A 228 1.41 16.77 -11.61
CA VAL A 228 1.84 18.16 -11.42
C VAL A 228 0.72 19.09 -11.01
N ALA A 229 -0.56 18.70 -11.16
CA ALA A 229 -1.70 19.50 -10.75
C ALA A 229 -1.65 19.82 -9.24
N ARG A 230 -1.47 21.10 -8.90
CA ARG A 230 -1.75 21.59 -7.54
C ARG A 230 -3.25 21.73 -7.38
N ALA A 231 -3.79 21.13 -6.31
CA ALA A 231 -5.20 21.25 -5.97
C ALA A 231 -5.57 22.72 -5.72
N ASN A 232 -6.72 23.15 -6.26
CA ASN A 232 -7.32 24.44 -5.93
C ASN A 232 -7.63 24.47 -4.42
N PRO A 233 -7.04 25.38 -3.63
CA PRO A 233 -7.36 25.50 -2.20
C PRO A 233 -8.83 25.89 -1.94
N TRP A 234 -9.55 26.39 -2.95
CA TRP A 234 -10.97 26.77 -2.91
C TRP A 234 -11.93 25.67 -3.40
N ARG A 235 -11.43 24.45 -3.70
CA ARG A 235 -12.26 23.29 -4.09
C ARG A 235 -12.68 22.41 -2.89
N GLY A 236 -12.72 23.00 -1.70
CA GLY A 236 -13.06 22.33 -0.45
C GLY A 236 -11.91 21.51 0.16
N LEU A 237 -12.11 21.05 1.40
CA LEU A 237 -11.12 20.30 2.17
C LEU A 237 -11.36 18.79 2.04
N PRO A 238 -10.32 17.95 2.04
CA PRO A 238 -10.52 16.51 2.04
C PRO A 238 -11.14 16.07 3.37
N GLY A 239 -12.02 15.06 3.33
CA GLY A 239 -12.53 14.39 4.53
C GLY A 239 -11.42 13.63 5.27
N CYS A 240 -11.64 13.34 6.54
CA CYS A 240 -10.62 12.80 7.44
C CYS A 240 -10.48 11.28 7.32
N ILE A 241 -9.37 10.72 7.82
CA ILE A 241 -9.20 9.27 8.02
C ILE A 241 -9.03 9.03 9.51
N PHE A 242 -9.92 8.27 10.12
CA PHE A 242 -9.94 8.00 11.54
C PHE A 242 -9.58 6.54 11.86
N MET A 243 -8.98 6.32 13.03
CA MET A 243 -8.55 5.00 13.52
C MET A 243 -8.83 4.86 15.02
N GLY A 244 -8.93 3.62 15.50
CA GLY A 244 -9.17 3.34 16.92
C GLY A 244 -10.63 3.42 17.33
N ASN A 245 -11.58 3.27 16.40
CA ASN A 245 -13.02 3.15 16.67
C ASN A 245 -13.38 1.78 17.31
N SER A 246 -12.46 1.19 18.05
CA SER A 246 -12.39 -0.23 18.40
C SER A 246 -12.97 -0.49 19.78
N ALA A 247 -14.30 -0.46 19.90
CA ALA A 247 -14.98 -1.28 20.89
C ALA A 247 -16.41 -1.56 20.41
N ALA A 248 -16.73 -2.83 20.16
CA ALA A 248 -18.11 -3.27 19.92
C ALA A 248 -19.03 -3.04 21.14
N SER A 249 -18.45 -2.69 22.30
CA SER A 249 -19.13 -2.42 23.57
C SER A 249 -19.16 -0.93 23.96
N ALA A 250 -18.62 -0.01 23.15
CA ALA A 250 -18.74 1.42 23.42
C ALA A 250 -20.07 1.94 22.85
N ASP A 251 -20.88 2.60 23.68
CA ASP A 251 -22.17 3.18 23.29
C ASP A 251 -22.03 4.20 22.13
N THR A 252 -20.83 4.73 21.91
CA THR A 252 -20.48 5.54 20.73
C THR A 252 -18.99 5.38 20.41
N PRO A 253 -18.59 4.77 19.27
CA PRO A 253 -17.18 4.65 18.92
C PRO A 253 -16.64 6.02 18.52
N VAL A 254 -15.83 6.63 19.40
CA VAL A 254 -15.10 7.86 19.13
C VAL A 254 -13.68 7.49 18.69
N PRO A 255 -13.15 8.05 17.60
CA PRO A 255 -11.81 7.73 17.15
C PRO A 255 -10.77 8.25 18.13
N ALA A 256 -9.71 7.45 18.33
CA ALA A 256 -8.56 7.86 19.11
C ALA A 256 -7.54 8.65 18.27
N TYR A 257 -7.44 8.37 16.97
CA TYR A 257 -6.46 8.96 16.08
C TYR A 257 -7.05 9.35 14.73
N PHE A 258 -6.41 10.29 14.05
CA PHE A 258 -6.62 10.55 12.64
C PHE A 258 -5.30 10.66 11.88
N VAL A 259 -5.31 10.26 10.61
CA VAL A 259 -4.16 10.41 9.72
C VAL A 259 -4.25 11.75 9.00
N THR A 260 -3.20 12.54 9.08
CA THR A 260 -3.14 13.87 8.46
C THR A 260 -1.91 14.05 7.59
N GLY A 261 -2.03 14.91 6.58
CA GLY A 261 -0.89 15.39 5.81
C GLY A 261 -0.05 16.37 6.64
N PRO A 262 1.10 16.82 6.11
CA PRO A 262 1.95 17.82 6.78
C PRO A 262 1.33 19.24 6.83
N ARG A 263 0.04 19.40 6.49
CA ARG A 263 -0.62 20.70 6.37
C ARG A 263 -1.47 21.00 7.59
N ALA A 264 -1.17 22.11 8.27
CA ALA A 264 -1.88 22.56 9.47
C ALA A 264 -3.43 22.65 9.33
N PRO A 265 -4.02 23.11 8.21
CA PRO A 265 -5.48 23.24 8.10
C PRO A 265 -6.23 21.89 8.08
N GLU A 266 -5.61 20.82 7.59
CA GLU A 266 -6.22 19.48 7.57
C GLU A 266 -6.26 18.90 9.00
N ALA A 267 -5.20 19.14 9.78
CA ALA A 267 -5.17 18.72 11.19
C ALA A 267 -6.15 19.50 12.07
N GLU A 268 -6.27 20.82 11.87
CA GLU A 268 -7.26 21.65 12.57
C GLU A 268 -8.70 21.20 12.24
N LEU A 269 -8.97 20.86 10.99
CA LEU A 269 -10.27 20.33 10.57
C LEU A 269 -10.60 19.01 11.27
N CYS A 270 -9.71 18.01 11.22
CA CYS A 270 -10.01 16.67 11.72
C CYS A 270 -10.10 16.57 13.25
N ALA A 271 -9.59 17.57 13.97
CA ALA A 271 -9.74 17.68 15.43
C ALA A 271 -11.09 18.26 15.87
N ARG A 272 -11.94 18.68 14.93
CA ARG A 272 -13.25 19.28 15.24
C ARG A 272 -14.31 18.20 15.53
N PRO A 273 -15.10 18.33 16.62
CA PRO A 273 -16.13 17.36 16.97
C PRO A 273 -17.13 17.06 15.84
N GLU A 274 -17.43 18.04 14.99
CA GLU A 274 -18.34 17.87 13.85
C GLU A 274 -17.83 16.87 12.81
N MET A 275 -16.52 16.60 12.81
CA MET A 275 -15.86 15.67 11.89
C MET A 275 -15.82 14.23 12.38
N PHE A 276 -16.13 13.93 13.65
CA PHE A 276 -15.98 12.57 14.20
C PHE A 276 -17.01 12.18 15.27
N ALA A 277 -17.81 13.12 15.79
CA ALA A 277 -18.86 12.85 16.77
C ALA A 277 -20.25 13.11 16.17
N LEU A 278 -21.22 12.31 16.60
CA LEU A 278 -22.63 12.56 16.33
C LEU A 278 -23.07 13.86 17.00
N ALA A 279 -24.07 14.54 16.42
CA ALA A 279 -24.54 15.85 16.87
C ALA A 279 -24.84 15.90 18.39
N GLU A 280 -25.42 14.82 18.91
CA GLU A 280 -25.85 14.68 20.31
C GLU A 280 -24.66 14.53 21.30
N ASP A 281 -23.51 14.04 20.84
CA ASP A 281 -22.36 13.69 21.69
C ASP A 281 -21.18 14.69 21.60
N ARG A 282 -21.28 15.71 20.75
CA ARG A 282 -20.19 16.68 20.49
C ARG A 282 -19.61 17.34 21.74
N GLY A 283 -20.45 17.60 22.75
CA GLY A 283 -20.04 18.24 23.99
C GLY A 283 -19.21 17.35 24.93
N ARG A 284 -19.14 16.03 24.65
CA ARG A 284 -18.44 15.03 25.47
C ARG A 284 -17.28 14.36 24.73
N ALA A 285 -17.15 14.58 23.42
CA ALA A 285 -16.17 13.91 22.59
C ALA A 285 -14.76 14.50 22.79
N THR A 286 -13.79 13.65 23.11
CA THR A 286 -12.38 14.05 23.19
C THR A 286 -11.79 14.13 21.79
N PRO A 287 -11.04 15.19 21.42
CA PRO A 287 -10.43 15.29 20.10
C PRO A 287 -9.45 14.14 19.82
N PRO A 288 -9.54 13.48 18.66
CA PRO A 288 -8.56 12.47 18.27
C PRO A 288 -7.18 13.09 18.07
N THR A 289 -6.14 12.28 18.24
CA THR A 289 -4.74 12.72 18.03
C THR A 289 -4.33 12.58 16.57
N GLY A 290 -3.76 13.64 15.99
CA GLY A 290 -3.30 13.66 14.60
C GLY A 290 -1.94 12.98 14.42
N ILE A 291 -1.85 12.03 13.50
CA ILE A 291 -0.60 11.38 13.08
C ILE A 291 -0.23 11.83 11.67
N ALA A 292 0.94 12.45 11.52
CA ALA A 292 1.39 13.04 10.26
C ALA A 292 2.21 12.07 9.40
N GLY A 293 1.58 11.42 8.43
CA GLY A 293 2.24 10.50 7.48
C GLY A 293 2.23 9.03 7.92
N GLU A 294 3.01 8.20 7.21
CA GLU A 294 3.09 6.76 7.41
C GLU A 294 4.43 6.33 8.05
N ALA A 295 4.47 5.09 8.56
CA ALA A 295 5.70 4.49 9.07
C ALA A 295 6.77 4.37 7.97
N THR A 296 7.97 4.89 8.24
CA THR A 296 9.14 4.75 7.37
C THR A 296 10.16 3.77 7.96
N PRO A 297 11.07 3.19 7.16
CA PRO A 297 12.05 2.21 7.66
C PRO A 297 12.99 2.74 8.74
N ASP A 298 13.21 4.05 8.79
CA ASP A 298 14.11 4.79 9.68
C ASP A 298 13.39 5.47 10.86
N LEU A 299 12.11 5.18 11.05
CA LEU A 299 11.26 5.77 12.08
C LEU A 299 11.84 5.55 13.50
N PRO A 300 11.91 6.59 14.37
CA PRO A 300 12.27 6.41 15.79
C PRO A 300 11.33 5.45 16.52
N VAL A 301 11.81 4.80 17.58
CA VAL A 301 11.08 3.73 18.29
C VAL A 301 9.77 4.24 18.93
N ASP A 302 9.75 5.48 19.39
CA ASP A 302 8.67 6.15 20.12
C ASP A 302 7.71 6.95 19.22
N ASP A 303 7.87 6.88 17.91
CA ASP A 303 7.07 7.67 16.97
C ASP A 303 5.67 7.08 16.73
N GLU A 304 4.63 7.87 16.94
CA GLU A 304 3.23 7.48 16.77
C GLU A 304 2.88 6.92 15.37
N ARG A 305 3.68 7.22 14.34
CA ARG A 305 3.47 6.67 12.99
C ARG A 305 3.55 5.15 12.90
N TRP A 306 4.08 4.44 13.92
CA TRP A 306 3.97 2.98 14.00
C TRP A 306 2.52 2.48 14.00
N LYS A 307 1.57 3.30 14.45
CA LYS A 307 0.12 3.01 14.49
C LYS A 307 -0.56 3.10 13.13
N VAL A 308 0.13 3.62 12.11
CA VAL A 308 -0.42 3.77 10.75
C VAL A 308 0.10 2.63 9.87
N PRO A 309 -0.78 1.82 9.23
CA PRO A 309 -0.34 0.81 8.28
C PRO A 309 0.50 1.44 7.15
N PRO A 310 1.65 0.86 6.78
CA PRO A 310 2.37 1.28 5.58
C PRO A 310 1.49 1.16 4.33
N SER A 311 1.64 2.07 3.36
CA SER A 311 0.88 2.11 2.10
C SER A 311 -0.64 2.35 2.28
N LEU A 312 -1.06 2.97 3.38
CA LEU A 312 -2.47 3.28 3.64
C LEU A 312 -3.08 4.15 2.55
N GLU A 313 -2.34 5.13 2.02
CA GLU A 313 -2.83 5.94 0.91
C GLU A 313 -3.15 5.11 -0.35
N VAL A 314 -2.36 4.07 -0.62
CA VAL A 314 -2.57 3.16 -1.76
C VAL A 314 -3.78 2.26 -1.50
N MET A 315 -3.93 1.75 -0.27
CA MET A 315 -5.09 0.94 0.13
C MET A 315 -6.40 1.70 -0.02
N LEU A 316 -6.42 2.99 0.32
CA LEU A 316 -7.61 3.86 0.26
C LEU A 316 -7.77 4.62 -1.06
N GLN A 317 -6.97 4.30 -2.10
CA GLN A 317 -6.91 5.10 -3.32
C GLN A 317 -8.28 5.24 -4.01
N SER A 318 -9.08 4.18 -4.04
CA SER A 318 -10.42 4.18 -4.65
C SER A 318 -11.39 5.14 -3.96
N LEU A 319 -11.21 5.41 -2.65
CA LEU A 319 -12.02 6.35 -1.87
C LEU A 319 -11.60 7.82 -2.06
N SER A 320 -10.49 8.09 -2.74
CA SER A 320 -9.98 9.45 -2.92
C SER A 320 -10.96 10.40 -3.63
N THR A 321 -11.86 9.86 -4.46
CA THR A 321 -12.91 10.62 -5.18
C THR A 321 -14.15 10.92 -4.32
N LEU A 322 -14.34 10.23 -3.20
CA LEU A 322 -15.35 10.58 -2.18
C LEU A 322 -14.78 11.51 -1.13
N ARG A 323 -13.51 11.29 -0.75
CA ARG A 323 -12.82 12.12 0.24
C ARG A 323 -12.55 13.54 -0.24
N ARG A 324 -12.76 13.88 -1.51
CA ARG A 324 -12.47 15.22 -2.06
C ARG A 324 -13.73 15.84 -2.64
N PRO A 325 -14.09 17.09 -2.31
CA PRO A 325 -15.28 17.74 -2.85
C PRO A 325 -15.26 17.93 -4.37
N SER A 326 -14.07 18.03 -4.98
CA SER A 326 -13.94 18.06 -6.43
C SER A 326 -14.03 16.68 -7.11
N GLY A 327 -14.11 15.60 -6.32
CA GLY A 327 -14.17 14.25 -6.83
C GLY A 327 -15.45 14.00 -7.61
N SER A 328 -15.38 13.17 -8.65
CA SER A 328 -16.54 12.84 -9.48
C SER A 328 -17.64 12.15 -8.69
N LEU A 329 -17.28 11.21 -7.81
CA LEU A 329 -18.24 10.53 -6.96
C LEU A 329 -18.84 11.47 -5.93
N TYR A 330 -18.02 12.25 -5.22
CA TYR A 330 -18.54 13.27 -4.31
C TYR A 330 -19.61 14.14 -4.97
N ARG A 331 -19.30 14.73 -6.13
CA ARG A 331 -20.24 15.58 -6.87
C ARG A 331 -21.49 14.83 -7.31
N MET A 332 -21.36 13.62 -7.84
CA MET A 332 -22.50 12.80 -8.21
C MET A 332 -23.50 12.63 -7.05
N TYR A 333 -23.01 12.47 -5.81
CA TYR A 333 -23.88 12.33 -4.63
C TYR A 333 -24.39 13.65 -4.10
N THR A 334 -23.57 14.69 -4.08
CA THR A 334 -23.95 15.96 -3.49
C THR A 334 -24.80 16.82 -4.42
N ASP A 335 -24.64 16.68 -5.75
CA ASP A 335 -25.46 17.35 -6.75
C ASP A 335 -26.88 16.75 -6.79
N ALA A 336 -27.04 15.44 -6.52
CA ALA A 336 -28.34 14.79 -6.44
C ALA A 336 -29.17 15.18 -5.20
N ALA A 337 -28.51 15.68 -4.14
CA ALA A 337 -29.12 16.14 -2.90
C ALA A 337 -29.37 17.66 -2.86
N ALA A 338 -28.91 18.41 -3.87
CA ALA A 338 -29.12 19.85 -3.95
C ALA A 338 -30.58 20.16 -4.34
N VAL A 339 -31.39 20.53 -3.35
CA VAL A 339 -32.74 21.05 -3.57
C VAL A 339 -32.69 22.35 -4.39
N GLN A 340 -33.67 22.51 -5.28
CA GLN A 340 -33.83 23.54 -6.32
C GLN A 340 -33.92 25.02 -5.86
N GLU A 341 -33.78 25.33 -4.57
CA GLU A 341 -34.11 26.67 -4.04
C GLU A 341 -32.94 27.64 -3.88
N ASP A 342 -31.69 27.18 -3.97
CA ASP A 342 -30.53 28.07 -3.79
C ASP A 342 -29.88 28.42 -5.15
N THR A 343 -29.89 29.71 -5.49
CA THR A 343 -29.21 30.22 -6.68
C THR A 343 -27.77 29.75 -6.75
N ALA A 344 -27.44 29.03 -7.83
CA ALA A 344 -26.11 28.47 -8.07
C ALA A 344 -25.07 29.58 -8.30
N THR A 345 -24.46 30.09 -7.22
CA THR A 345 -23.18 30.81 -7.34
C THR A 345 -22.11 29.77 -7.68
N GLY A 346 -21.36 29.98 -8.76
CA GLY A 346 -20.54 28.97 -9.49
C GLY A 346 -19.39 28.25 -8.76
N TYR A 347 -19.41 28.14 -7.43
CA TYR A 347 -18.43 27.43 -6.60
C TYR A 347 -19.04 26.58 -5.47
N ARG A 348 -20.36 26.36 -5.43
CA ARG A 348 -21.06 25.66 -4.33
C ARG A 348 -21.59 24.30 -4.82
N TYR A 349 -21.02 23.17 -4.39
CA TYR A 349 -21.42 21.85 -4.92
C TYR A 349 -21.79 20.77 -3.90
N GLY A 350 -21.96 21.04 -2.60
CA GLY A 350 -22.62 20.03 -1.76
C GLY A 350 -23.15 20.44 -0.38
N PRO A 351 -24.00 19.59 0.23
CA PRO A 351 -24.55 19.79 1.59
C PRO A 351 -23.54 19.47 2.71
N ASN A 352 -22.41 18.80 2.40
CA ASN A 352 -21.39 18.46 3.38
C ASN A 352 -20.42 19.64 3.60
N ARG A 353 -20.77 20.55 4.53
CA ARG A 353 -20.04 21.82 4.75
C ARG A 353 -19.67 22.05 6.20
N ILE A 354 -18.53 22.70 6.40
CA ILE A 354 -18.10 23.18 7.71
C ILE A 354 -17.77 24.67 7.65
N ASP A 355 -18.11 25.41 8.70
CA ASP A 355 -17.68 26.80 8.84
C ASP A 355 -16.21 26.85 9.26
N VAL A 356 -15.32 27.33 8.41
CA VAL A 356 -13.94 27.65 8.77
C VAL A 356 -13.77 29.16 8.79
N ARG A 357 -13.64 29.74 9.99
CA ARG A 357 -13.38 31.18 10.22
C ARG A 357 -14.46 32.10 9.61
N GLY A 358 -15.73 31.74 9.75
CA GLY A 358 -16.89 32.49 9.26
C GLY A 358 -17.19 32.24 7.78
N SER A 359 -16.59 31.22 7.16
CA SER A 359 -16.79 30.88 5.75
C SER A 359 -17.17 29.41 5.62
N PRO A 360 -18.33 29.08 5.03
CA PRO A 360 -18.69 27.69 4.76
C PRO A 360 -17.78 27.12 3.66
N ILE A 361 -17.12 26.01 3.95
CA ILE A 361 -16.25 25.28 3.04
C ILE A 361 -16.81 23.87 2.83
N ASP A 362 -16.86 23.41 1.58
CA ASP A 362 -17.22 22.03 1.25
C ASP A 362 -16.14 21.07 1.79
N VAL A 363 -16.55 19.94 2.38
CA VAL A 363 -15.64 18.93 2.92
C VAL A 363 -15.97 17.57 2.31
N GLY A 364 -14.97 16.77 1.97
CA GLY A 364 -15.19 15.42 1.49
C GLY A 364 -15.71 14.48 2.59
N PHE A 365 -16.09 13.27 2.22
CA PHE A 365 -16.49 12.26 3.21
C PHE A 365 -15.30 11.78 4.03
N SER A 366 -15.49 11.62 5.34
CA SER A 366 -14.54 10.99 6.26
C SER A 366 -14.63 9.48 6.17
N VAL A 367 -13.52 8.81 6.49
CA VAL A 367 -13.36 7.36 6.47
C VAL A 367 -12.97 6.88 7.86
N ASP A 368 -13.76 5.99 8.42
CA ASP A 368 -13.44 5.28 9.65
C ASP A 368 -12.79 3.94 9.31
N LEU A 369 -11.58 3.72 9.82
CA LEU A 369 -10.86 2.47 9.63
C LEU A 369 -11.12 1.49 10.77
N THR A 370 -10.96 0.21 10.44
CA THR A 370 -11.07 -0.91 11.39
C THR A 370 -9.81 -1.14 12.23
N ILE A 371 -8.69 -0.50 11.84
CA ILE A 371 -7.38 -0.62 12.48
C ILE A 371 -7.43 -0.30 13.97
N ASP A 372 -6.92 -1.23 14.77
CA ASP A 372 -6.58 -1.00 16.17
C ASP A 372 -5.15 -0.44 16.25
N PRO A 373 -4.97 0.82 16.68
CA PRO A 373 -3.66 1.46 16.72
C PRO A 373 -2.63 0.70 17.54
N SER A 374 -3.04 0.09 18.67
CA SER A 374 -2.12 -0.62 19.58
C SER A 374 -1.62 -1.92 18.97
N VAL A 375 -2.53 -2.69 18.36
CA VAL A 375 -2.21 -3.95 17.68
C VAL A 375 -1.37 -3.67 16.42
N GLN A 376 -1.71 -2.62 15.68
CA GLN A 376 -0.95 -2.19 14.50
C GLN A 376 0.49 -1.78 14.85
N GLU A 377 0.67 -0.97 15.89
CA GLU A 377 1.99 -0.57 16.37
C GLU A 377 2.82 -1.78 16.80
N LEU A 378 2.25 -2.67 17.61
CA LEU A 378 2.91 -3.89 18.06
C LEU A 378 3.33 -4.77 16.87
N ALA A 379 2.42 -5.01 15.93
CA ALA A 379 2.69 -5.82 14.74
C ALA A 379 3.78 -5.18 13.86
N GLN A 380 3.69 -3.86 13.60
CA GLN A 380 4.64 -3.15 12.75
C GLN A 380 6.04 -3.07 13.38
N LYS A 381 6.14 -2.81 14.69
CA LYS A 381 7.41 -2.84 15.43
C LYS A 381 8.00 -4.26 15.46
N THR A 382 7.16 -5.29 15.63
CA THR A 382 7.61 -6.70 15.60
C THR A 382 8.23 -7.05 14.24
N VAL A 383 7.55 -6.77 13.13
CA VAL A 383 8.12 -7.06 11.80
C VAL A 383 9.38 -6.24 11.53
N ALA A 384 9.42 -4.97 11.96
CA ALA A 384 10.61 -4.13 11.81
C ALA A 384 11.82 -4.71 12.56
N CYS A 385 11.62 -5.19 13.80
CA CYS A 385 12.64 -5.89 14.58
C CYS A 385 13.18 -7.11 13.81
N TYR A 386 12.29 -8.00 13.37
CA TYR A 386 12.67 -9.22 12.66
C TYR A 386 13.36 -8.96 11.30
N THR A 387 13.09 -7.81 10.67
CA THR A 387 13.78 -7.36 9.45
C THR A 387 15.03 -6.50 9.70
N GLY A 388 15.50 -6.38 10.95
CA GLY A 388 16.83 -5.85 11.28
C GLY A 388 16.88 -4.56 12.09
N ARG A 389 15.74 -4.02 12.59
CA ARG A 389 15.72 -2.85 13.49
C ARG A 389 16.03 -3.25 14.94
N GLN A 390 17.32 -3.31 15.26
CA GLN A 390 17.81 -3.76 16.57
C GLN A 390 17.45 -2.82 17.74
N ASP A 391 17.29 -1.53 17.47
CA ASP A 391 16.76 -0.57 18.43
C ASP A 391 15.32 -0.89 18.81
N VAL A 392 14.48 -1.21 17.82
CA VAL A 392 13.10 -1.66 18.05
C VAL A 392 13.06 -3.01 18.77
N CYS A 393 13.92 -3.97 18.39
CA CYS A 393 14.03 -5.26 19.09
C CYS A 393 14.33 -5.09 20.58
N ARG A 394 15.27 -4.20 20.92
CA ARG A 394 15.64 -3.91 22.32
C ARG A 394 14.48 -3.26 23.07
N ALA A 395 13.78 -2.32 22.44
CA ALA A 395 12.62 -1.66 23.05
C ALA A 395 11.49 -2.65 23.36
N LEU A 396 11.24 -3.63 22.48
CA LEU A 396 10.26 -4.69 22.73
C LEU A 396 10.78 -5.78 23.68
N GLY A 397 12.06 -5.73 24.08
CA GLY A 397 12.71 -6.80 24.85
C GLY A 397 12.68 -8.15 24.14
N MET A 398 12.78 -8.17 22.81
CA MET A 398 12.76 -9.41 22.03
C MET A 398 14.09 -10.13 22.11
N SER A 399 14.04 -11.41 22.46
CA SER A 399 15.19 -12.31 22.48
C SER A 399 14.79 -13.68 21.93
N ARG A 400 15.79 -14.45 21.48
CA ARG A 400 15.63 -15.82 20.97
C ARG A 400 16.68 -16.70 21.61
N ASN A 401 16.30 -17.92 21.97
CA ASN A 401 17.21 -18.90 22.56
C ASN A 401 18.41 -19.18 21.64
N GLU A 402 18.17 -19.28 20.34
CA GLU A 402 19.18 -19.46 19.31
C GLU A 402 20.19 -18.31 19.17
N ASP A 403 19.86 -17.12 19.65
CA ASP A 403 20.74 -15.96 19.57
C ASP A 403 21.64 -15.80 20.82
N ALA A 404 21.46 -16.64 21.85
CA ALA A 404 22.32 -16.71 23.04
C ALA A 404 22.61 -15.34 23.68
N GLY A 405 21.58 -14.49 23.81
CA GLY A 405 21.67 -13.14 24.38
C GLY A 405 22.27 -12.08 23.45
N ARG A 406 22.63 -12.44 22.21
CA ARG A 406 23.08 -11.48 21.18
C ARG A 406 21.88 -10.90 20.42
N ALA A 407 22.16 -9.89 19.59
CA ALA A 407 21.17 -9.25 18.73
C ALA A 407 20.45 -10.26 17.82
N LEU A 408 19.15 -10.04 17.63
CA LEU A 408 18.28 -10.91 16.84
C LEU A 408 18.75 -10.91 15.37
N GLY A 409 18.98 -12.10 14.81
CA GLY A 409 19.48 -12.23 13.43
C GLY A 409 20.96 -11.90 13.24
N HIS A 410 21.77 -11.78 14.30
CA HIS A 410 23.20 -11.48 14.19
C HIS A 410 24.00 -12.51 13.37
N ARG A 411 23.53 -13.76 13.30
CA ARG A 411 24.12 -14.85 12.50
C ARG A 411 23.67 -14.83 11.04
N MET A 412 22.70 -13.98 10.69
CA MET A 412 22.15 -13.90 9.35
C MET A 412 22.96 -12.94 8.49
N LEU A 413 22.98 -13.20 7.19
CA LEU A 413 23.74 -12.46 6.19
C LEU A 413 23.42 -10.97 6.18
N GLU A 414 22.14 -10.62 6.36
CA GLU A 414 21.68 -9.22 6.35
C GLU A 414 21.54 -8.62 7.76
N ARG A 415 22.05 -9.30 8.80
CA ARG A 415 21.87 -8.93 10.23
C ARG A 415 20.40 -8.71 10.63
N ALA A 416 19.53 -9.46 9.97
CA ALA A 416 18.09 -9.47 10.12
C ALA A 416 17.63 -10.92 10.14
N MET A 417 16.66 -11.27 10.97
CA MET A 417 16.18 -12.65 11.06
C MET A 417 15.53 -13.12 9.76
N VAL A 418 14.79 -12.22 9.12
CA VAL A 418 14.10 -12.46 7.85
C VAL A 418 14.33 -11.29 6.89
N ARG A 419 14.24 -11.58 5.60
CA ARG A 419 14.40 -10.63 4.50
C ARG A 419 13.13 -9.79 4.28
N MET A 420 11.98 -10.40 4.55
CA MET A 420 10.66 -9.77 4.54
C MET A 420 9.81 -10.39 5.64
N ALA A 421 8.96 -9.59 6.27
CA ALA A 421 7.91 -10.03 7.17
C ALA A 421 6.60 -9.27 6.89
N ALA A 422 5.50 -10.01 6.96
CA ALA A 422 4.15 -9.52 6.74
C ALA A 422 3.22 -10.12 7.80
N VAL A 423 2.38 -9.30 8.42
CA VAL A 423 1.43 -9.71 9.46
C VAL A 423 0.06 -9.07 9.18
N ALA A 424 -0.99 -9.88 9.22
CA ALA A 424 -2.38 -9.42 9.23
C ALA A 424 -3.08 -9.95 10.50
N VAL A 425 -3.84 -9.10 11.19
CA VAL A 425 -4.67 -9.47 12.34
C VAL A 425 -6.12 -9.14 12.06
N ILE A 426 -7.02 -10.08 12.32
CA ILE A 426 -8.47 -9.97 12.07
C ILE A 426 -9.23 -10.30 13.35
N ASP A 427 -10.22 -9.48 13.68
CA ASP A 427 -11.25 -9.81 14.66
C ASP A 427 -12.23 -10.84 14.09
N VAL A 428 -12.42 -11.95 14.80
CA VAL A 428 -13.23 -13.08 14.31
C VAL A 428 -14.73 -12.73 14.28
N ALA A 429 -15.22 -11.96 15.24
CA ALA A 429 -16.65 -11.70 15.36
C ALA A 429 -17.13 -10.70 14.31
N SER A 430 -16.35 -9.66 14.04
CA SER A 430 -16.76 -8.58 13.15
C SER A 430 -16.07 -8.62 11.79
N GLY A 431 -15.08 -9.48 11.56
CA GLY A 431 -14.27 -9.45 10.33
C GLY A 431 -13.43 -8.16 10.18
N ARG A 432 -13.22 -7.42 11.27
CA ARG A 432 -12.46 -6.16 11.26
C ARG A 432 -10.98 -6.47 11.08
N ILE A 433 -10.33 -5.81 10.13
CA ILE A 433 -8.87 -5.85 10.00
C ILE A 433 -8.26 -4.92 11.04
N GLU A 434 -7.66 -5.47 12.08
CA GLU A 434 -7.12 -4.69 13.21
C GLU A 434 -5.66 -4.27 12.99
N ALA A 435 -4.89 -5.05 12.22
CA ALA A 435 -3.53 -4.70 11.87
C ALA A 435 -3.12 -5.26 10.49
N LEU A 436 -2.34 -4.46 9.76
CA LEU A 436 -1.67 -4.76 8.50
C LEU A 436 -0.23 -4.25 8.58
N ALA A 437 0.68 -5.11 9.02
CA ALA A 437 2.09 -4.78 9.19
C ALA A 437 2.95 -5.41 8.09
N GLY A 438 3.96 -4.67 7.63
CA GLY A 438 4.87 -5.12 6.59
C GLY A 438 6.23 -4.44 6.69
N ALA A 439 7.30 -5.22 6.59
CA ALA A 439 8.66 -4.70 6.55
C ALA A 439 9.56 -5.53 5.64
N LEU A 440 10.60 -4.87 5.13
CA LEU A 440 11.67 -5.46 4.35
C LEU A 440 12.99 -5.14 5.03
N SER A 441 13.93 -6.07 5.00
CA SER A 441 15.31 -5.76 5.37
C SER A 441 15.88 -4.71 4.41
N PRO A 442 16.89 -3.93 4.82
CA PRO A 442 17.50 -2.91 3.95
C PRO A 442 17.99 -3.48 2.62
N CYS A 443 18.56 -4.68 2.62
CA CYS A 443 19.05 -5.32 1.40
C CYS A 443 17.91 -5.78 0.47
N THR A 444 16.85 -6.36 1.03
CA THR A 444 15.68 -6.78 0.24
C THR A 444 14.95 -5.57 -0.35
N ARG A 445 14.85 -4.47 0.42
CA ARG A 445 14.32 -3.20 -0.09
C ARG A 445 15.14 -2.68 -1.28
N ASN A 446 16.47 -2.68 -1.18
CA ASN A 446 17.34 -2.29 -2.30
C ASN A 446 17.19 -3.20 -3.54
N GLU A 447 16.88 -4.49 -3.36
CA GLU A 447 16.60 -5.37 -4.48
C GLU A 447 15.34 -4.96 -5.27
N TYR A 448 14.33 -4.41 -4.59
CA TYR A 448 13.08 -3.95 -5.20
C TYR A 448 13.07 -2.47 -5.60
N ASP A 449 13.92 -1.63 -5.01
CA ASP A 449 14.05 -0.23 -5.39
C ASP A 449 14.94 -0.04 -6.66
N GLY A 450 15.66 -1.10 -7.07
CA GLY A 450 16.60 -1.06 -8.20
C GLY A 450 17.82 -0.18 -7.91
N PRO A 451 18.78 0.01 -8.84
CA PRO A 451 19.18 -0.75 -10.01
C PRO A 451 20.23 -1.81 -9.61
N GLY A 452 20.49 -2.00 -8.31
CA GLY A 452 21.55 -2.86 -7.81
C GLY A 452 21.51 -2.97 -6.28
N ARG A 453 22.33 -3.88 -5.75
CA ARG A 453 22.48 -4.05 -4.30
C ARG A 453 23.41 -2.98 -3.73
N GLY A 454 23.04 -2.44 -2.57
CA GLY A 454 23.93 -1.55 -1.80
C GLY A 454 25.23 -2.24 -1.38
N ALA A 455 26.26 -1.46 -1.04
CA ALA A 455 27.60 -1.97 -0.73
C ALA A 455 27.64 -2.99 0.42
N GLY A 456 26.72 -2.86 1.40
CA GLY A 456 26.59 -3.77 2.53
C GLY A 456 25.77 -5.04 2.27
N CYS A 457 25.31 -5.26 1.03
CA CYS A 457 24.45 -6.39 0.68
C CYS A 457 25.20 -7.42 -0.17
N ASP A 458 25.03 -8.70 0.16
CA ASP A 458 25.76 -9.78 -0.52
C ASP A 458 25.35 -9.92 -1.99
N LYS A 459 26.35 -9.88 -2.88
CA LYS A 459 26.15 -9.95 -4.33
C LYS A 459 25.84 -11.35 -4.82
N ARG A 460 26.12 -12.40 -4.03
CA ARG A 460 25.93 -13.82 -4.36
C ARG A 460 24.47 -14.26 -4.36
N LEU A 461 23.58 -13.49 -3.72
CA LEU A 461 22.15 -13.78 -3.72
C LEU A 461 21.64 -13.96 -5.17
N PRO A 462 20.90 -15.06 -5.46
CA PRO A 462 20.57 -15.48 -6.84
C PRO A 462 19.54 -14.56 -7.53
N TYR A 463 18.99 -13.62 -6.78
CA TYR A 463 17.90 -12.77 -7.21
C TYR A 463 18.40 -11.54 -7.96
N ALA A 464 17.93 -11.32 -9.18
CA ALA A 464 18.29 -10.08 -9.88
C ALA A 464 17.60 -8.87 -9.21
N PRO A 465 18.33 -7.82 -8.81
CA PRO A 465 17.72 -6.55 -8.42
C PRO A 465 16.87 -6.01 -9.57
N ARG A 466 15.63 -5.63 -9.28
CA ARG A 466 14.65 -5.15 -10.26
C ARG A 466 13.71 -4.17 -9.57
N TYR A 467 13.45 -3.04 -10.21
CA TYR A 467 12.45 -2.11 -9.72
C TYR A 467 11.06 -2.78 -9.69
N ARG A 468 10.49 -2.92 -8.50
CA ARG A 468 9.20 -3.55 -8.21
C ARG A 468 8.50 -2.70 -7.14
N PRO A 469 7.86 -1.59 -7.54
CA PRO A 469 7.23 -0.67 -6.58
C PRO A 469 6.05 -1.33 -5.85
N ASP A 470 5.39 -2.29 -6.50
CA ASP A 470 4.38 -3.16 -5.92
C ASP A 470 4.96 -4.00 -4.76
N ALA A 471 6.19 -4.49 -4.90
CA ALA A 471 6.87 -5.25 -3.85
C ALA A 471 7.37 -4.38 -2.68
N LEU A 472 7.36 -3.04 -2.83
CA LEU A 472 7.68 -2.09 -1.76
C LEU A 472 6.45 -1.66 -0.95
N LEU A 473 5.25 -1.99 -1.42
CA LEU A 473 4.01 -1.78 -0.70
C LEU A 473 3.90 -2.73 0.51
N ASN A 474 2.86 -2.53 1.32
CA ASN A 474 2.57 -3.37 2.47
C ASN A 474 2.51 -4.86 2.12
N ALA A 475 3.48 -5.62 2.65
CA ALA A 475 3.62 -7.04 2.36
C ALA A 475 2.47 -7.90 2.89
N ALA A 476 1.69 -7.45 3.87
CA ALA A 476 0.51 -8.18 4.34
C ALA A 476 -0.63 -8.20 3.31
N VAL A 477 -0.66 -7.20 2.43
CA VAL A 477 -1.77 -6.93 1.50
C VAL A 477 -1.38 -7.25 0.06
N PHE A 478 -0.22 -6.77 -0.39
CA PHE A 478 0.14 -6.77 -1.81
C PHE A 478 1.10 -7.89 -2.23
N HIS A 479 1.64 -8.65 -1.27
CA HIS A 479 2.48 -9.81 -1.58
C HIS A 479 1.68 -11.09 -1.47
N ASP A 480 1.83 -11.95 -2.48
CA ASP A 480 1.32 -13.31 -2.46
C ASP A 480 2.44 -14.34 -2.66
N ALA A 481 2.24 -15.52 -2.08
CA ALA A 481 3.16 -16.64 -2.22
C ALA A 481 2.40 -17.97 -2.24
N MET A 482 3.11 -19.05 -2.61
CA MET A 482 2.56 -20.40 -2.51
C MET A 482 2.22 -20.71 -1.04
N PRO A 483 0.95 -21.00 -0.71
CA PRO A 483 0.50 -21.17 0.67
C PRO A 483 1.06 -22.44 1.35
N ALA A 484 1.46 -23.43 0.55
CA ALA A 484 1.93 -24.73 1.04
C ALA A 484 0.92 -25.35 2.02
N SER A 485 1.39 -25.92 3.14
CA SER A 485 0.53 -26.62 4.11
C SER A 485 -0.51 -25.77 4.85
N VAL A 486 -0.56 -24.44 4.67
CA VAL A 486 -1.66 -23.64 5.26
C VAL A 486 -3.00 -23.89 4.58
N ILE A 487 -3.06 -24.59 3.44
CA ILE A 487 -4.31 -25.02 2.79
C ILE A 487 -4.99 -26.21 3.49
N LYS A 488 -4.29 -26.90 4.41
CA LYS A 488 -4.79 -28.13 5.04
C LYS A 488 -6.10 -27.94 5.83
N PRO A 489 -6.41 -26.79 6.45
CA PRO A 489 -7.73 -26.54 7.02
C PRO A 489 -8.84 -26.62 5.97
N ILE A 490 -8.65 -26.05 4.76
CA ILE A 490 -9.60 -26.16 3.64
C ILE A 490 -9.79 -27.63 3.26
N MET A 491 -8.69 -28.39 3.14
CA MET A 491 -8.74 -29.81 2.80
C MET A 491 -9.46 -30.62 3.89
N ALA A 492 -9.13 -30.37 5.15
CA ALA A 492 -9.71 -31.08 6.29
C ALA A 492 -11.22 -30.83 6.40
N GLU A 493 -11.67 -29.60 6.16
CA GLU A 493 -13.09 -29.26 6.12
C GLU A 493 -13.81 -30.03 5.00
N ALA A 494 -13.23 -30.05 3.79
CA ALA A 494 -13.76 -30.81 2.66
C ALA A 494 -13.84 -32.32 2.95
N PHE A 495 -12.89 -32.86 3.72
CA PHE A 495 -12.86 -34.27 4.11
C PHE A 495 -13.88 -34.63 5.17
N LEU A 496 -14.06 -33.76 6.18
CA LEU A 496 -14.99 -33.98 7.29
C LEU A 496 -16.45 -33.76 6.86
N THR A 497 -16.67 -32.99 5.80
CA THR A 497 -17.98 -32.74 5.18
C THR A 497 -18.22 -33.56 3.91
N ASP A 498 -17.32 -34.49 3.58
CA ASP A 498 -17.51 -35.44 2.48
C ASP A 498 -18.77 -36.29 2.75
N PRO A 499 -19.74 -36.36 1.80
CA PRO A 499 -21.00 -37.08 2.03
C PRO A 499 -20.82 -38.61 2.14
N GLU A 500 -19.75 -39.18 1.58
CA GLU A 500 -19.52 -40.63 1.59
C GLU A 500 -18.82 -41.10 2.86
N VAL A 501 -17.87 -40.30 3.38
CA VAL A 501 -16.99 -40.73 4.49
C VAL A 501 -16.91 -39.75 5.66
N GLY A 502 -17.35 -38.50 5.47
CA GLY A 502 -17.17 -37.39 6.40
C GLY A 502 -17.82 -37.63 7.76
N ALA A 503 -19.08 -38.08 7.79
CA ALA A 503 -19.78 -38.37 9.04
C ALA A 503 -19.04 -39.40 9.92
N ARG A 504 -18.49 -40.46 9.29
CA ARG A 504 -17.70 -41.48 9.97
C ARG A 504 -16.38 -40.93 10.51
N TRP A 505 -15.67 -40.13 9.70
CA TRP A 505 -14.40 -39.51 10.11
C TRP A 505 -14.61 -38.49 11.23
N LEU A 506 -15.65 -37.67 11.14
CA LEU A 506 -16.02 -36.71 12.16
C LEU A 506 -16.34 -37.39 13.50
N ALA A 507 -17.13 -38.46 13.48
CA ALA A 507 -17.43 -39.25 14.67
C ALA A 507 -16.16 -39.84 15.31
N ALA A 508 -15.22 -40.34 14.49
CA ALA A 508 -13.96 -40.88 14.97
C ALA A 508 -13.07 -39.80 15.61
N GLU A 509 -12.94 -38.61 15.00
CA GLU A 509 -12.16 -37.52 15.58
C GLU A 509 -12.80 -37.00 16.88
N ARG A 510 -14.13 -36.91 16.95
CA ARG A 510 -14.86 -36.53 18.17
C ARG A 510 -14.67 -37.53 19.31
N ALA A 511 -14.70 -38.83 19.00
CA ALA A 511 -14.35 -39.85 19.98
C ALA A 511 -12.90 -39.67 20.48
N GLY A 512 -11.97 -39.39 19.57
CA GLY A 512 -10.57 -39.10 19.90
C GLY A 512 -10.37 -37.83 20.72
N MET A 513 -11.22 -36.81 20.58
CA MET A 513 -11.17 -35.57 21.37
C MET A 513 -11.49 -35.77 22.85
N ARG A 514 -12.18 -36.86 23.21
CA ARG A 514 -12.46 -37.19 24.62
C ARG A 514 -11.21 -37.68 25.37
N ASN A 515 -10.15 -38.05 24.65
CA ASN A 515 -8.89 -38.46 25.24
C ASN A 515 -7.96 -37.23 25.37
N PRO A 516 -7.43 -36.94 26.57
CA PRO A 516 -6.59 -35.75 26.82
C PRO A 516 -5.16 -35.87 26.26
N GLY A 517 -4.83 -36.98 25.60
CA GLY A 517 -3.51 -37.24 25.04
C GLY A 517 -3.24 -36.56 23.69
N THR A 518 -2.00 -36.66 23.22
CA THR A 518 -1.62 -36.22 21.87
C THR A 518 -2.46 -36.95 20.80
N PRO A 519 -2.97 -36.24 19.78
CA PRO A 519 -3.73 -36.88 18.70
C PRO A 519 -2.96 -38.03 18.02
N ALA A 520 -3.67 -39.15 17.80
CA ALA A 520 -3.12 -40.38 17.26
C ALA A 520 -2.43 -40.18 15.89
N ILE A 521 -1.53 -41.09 15.51
CA ILE A 521 -0.69 -40.86 14.33
C ILE A 521 -1.49 -40.73 13.02
N ASP A 522 -2.53 -41.56 12.91
CA ASP A 522 -3.34 -41.73 11.70
C ASP A 522 -4.64 -40.92 11.71
N SER A 523 -4.97 -40.27 12.83
CA SER A 523 -6.13 -39.37 12.93
C SER A 523 -5.88 -38.10 12.11
N LEU A 524 -6.95 -37.48 11.61
CA LEU A 524 -6.88 -36.22 10.87
C LEU A 524 -6.26 -35.11 11.74
N ARG A 525 -6.66 -35.00 13.01
CA ARG A 525 -6.05 -34.06 13.97
C ARG A 525 -4.56 -34.28 14.13
N GLY A 526 -4.14 -35.53 14.20
CA GLY A 526 -2.73 -35.87 14.28
C GLY A 526 -1.95 -35.52 12.99
N GLN A 527 -2.53 -35.79 11.83
CA GLN A 527 -1.95 -35.43 10.54
C GLN A 527 -1.85 -33.91 10.35
N LEU A 528 -2.83 -33.14 10.84
CA LEU A 528 -2.79 -31.67 10.92
C LEU A 528 -1.63 -31.19 11.79
N MET A 529 -1.53 -31.72 13.02
CA MET A 529 -0.48 -31.38 13.99
C MET A 529 0.93 -31.60 13.41
N ARG A 530 1.17 -32.77 12.79
CA ARG A 530 2.49 -33.12 12.22
C ARG A 530 2.70 -32.58 10.81
N SER A 531 1.71 -31.91 10.22
CA SER A 531 1.76 -31.46 8.83
C SER A 531 2.05 -32.58 7.84
N ASN A 532 1.49 -33.77 8.01
CA ASN A 532 1.75 -34.90 7.11
C ASN A 532 1.01 -34.74 5.77
N SER A 533 1.65 -34.10 4.79
CA SER A 533 1.06 -33.79 3.49
C SER A 533 0.74 -35.02 2.65
N ALA A 534 1.59 -36.05 2.65
CA ALA A 534 1.35 -37.28 1.90
C ALA A 534 0.03 -37.94 2.29
N ARG A 535 -0.28 -37.97 3.60
CA ARG A 535 -1.55 -38.52 4.10
C ARG A 535 -2.75 -37.62 3.78
N PHE A 536 -2.55 -36.31 3.68
CA PHE A 536 -3.58 -35.39 3.19
C PHE A 536 -3.88 -35.61 1.70
N LEU A 537 -2.86 -35.87 0.88
CA LEU A 537 -3.02 -36.20 -0.54
C LEU A 537 -3.68 -37.57 -0.71
N ASP A 538 -3.34 -38.55 0.11
CA ASP A 538 -4.02 -39.84 0.13
C ASP A 538 -5.52 -39.69 0.34
N ARG A 539 -5.94 -38.81 1.27
CA ARG A 539 -7.35 -38.48 1.50
C ARG A 539 -7.93 -37.72 0.32
N MET A 540 -7.23 -36.70 -0.19
CA MET A 540 -7.66 -35.87 -1.32
C MET A 540 -7.89 -36.69 -2.59
N PHE A 541 -7.11 -37.74 -2.81
CA PHE A 541 -7.19 -38.59 -4.01
C PHE A 541 -7.83 -39.95 -3.75
N CYS A 542 -8.59 -40.09 -2.66
CA CYS A 542 -9.40 -41.27 -2.36
C CYS A 542 -8.60 -42.58 -2.35
N ALA A 543 -7.46 -42.60 -1.65
CA ALA A 543 -6.66 -43.80 -1.49
C ALA A 543 -7.45 -44.95 -0.81
N ASP A 544 -8.42 -44.62 0.05
CA ASP A 544 -9.38 -45.55 0.66
C ASP A 544 -10.32 -46.21 -0.37
N GLN A 545 -10.43 -45.63 -1.56
CA GLN A 545 -11.21 -46.14 -2.71
C GLN A 545 -10.29 -46.63 -3.84
N GLY A 546 -9.00 -46.89 -3.55
CA GLY A 546 -8.04 -47.32 -4.56
C GLY A 546 -7.75 -46.27 -5.65
N PHE A 547 -7.97 -44.99 -5.34
CA PHE A 547 -7.80 -43.83 -6.24
C PHE A 547 -8.79 -43.79 -7.42
N ALA A 548 -9.89 -44.54 -7.35
CA ALA A 548 -10.93 -44.56 -8.38
C ALA A 548 -12.04 -43.54 -8.06
N HIS A 549 -12.66 -42.98 -9.11
CA HIS A 549 -13.87 -42.13 -9.02
C HIS A 549 -13.81 -41.00 -7.97
N CYS A 550 -12.63 -40.39 -7.80
CA CYS A 550 -12.42 -39.47 -6.69
C CYS A 550 -12.85 -38.03 -7.00
N GLU A 551 -13.91 -37.58 -6.32
CA GLU A 551 -14.43 -36.21 -6.41
C GLU A 551 -13.81 -35.25 -5.39
N ARG A 552 -13.05 -35.76 -4.41
CA ARG A 552 -12.50 -34.96 -3.31
C ARG A 552 -11.61 -33.78 -3.73
N PRO A 553 -10.79 -33.83 -4.81
CA PRO A 553 -10.06 -32.64 -5.26
C PRO A 553 -10.98 -31.48 -5.61
N TRP A 554 -12.11 -31.77 -6.26
CA TRP A 554 -13.09 -30.77 -6.67
C TRP A 554 -13.91 -30.27 -5.49
N ARG A 555 -14.16 -31.13 -4.49
CA ARG A 555 -14.70 -30.70 -3.19
C ARG A 555 -13.75 -29.75 -2.45
N VAL A 556 -12.44 -30.00 -2.48
CA VAL A 556 -11.43 -29.06 -1.93
C VAL A 556 -11.47 -27.72 -2.66
N GLN A 557 -11.61 -27.72 -3.99
CA GLN A 557 -11.73 -26.48 -4.77
C GLN A 557 -12.99 -25.69 -4.40
N ALA A 558 -14.14 -26.36 -4.26
CA ALA A 558 -15.39 -25.73 -3.83
C ALA A 558 -15.31 -25.23 -2.38
N MET A 559 -14.66 -26.00 -1.50
CA MET A 559 -14.45 -25.62 -0.11
C MET A 559 -13.55 -24.38 -0.01
N ALA A 560 -12.53 -24.24 -0.85
CA ALA A 560 -11.72 -23.01 -0.89
C ALA A 560 -12.60 -21.76 -1.10
N ALA A 561 -13.65 -21.84 -1.93
CA ALA A 561 -14.61 -20.75 -2.09
C ALA A 561 -15.43 -20.46 -0.83
N ALA A 562 -15.83 -21.49 -0.07
CA ALA A 562 -16.51 -21.32 1.22
C ALA A 562 -15.63 -20.64 2.29
N PHE A 563 -14.30 -20.76 2.17
CA PHE A 563 -13.32 -20.05 2.98
C PHE A 563 -12.98 -18.64 2.46
N GLY A 564 -13.68 -18.15 1.44
CA GLY A 564 -13.45 -16.83 0.84
C GLY A 564 -12.27 -16.77 -0.14
N TRP A 565 -11.65 -17.91 -0.49
CA TRP A 565 -10.67 -17.99 -1.59
C TRP A 565 -11.39 -18.19 -2.92
N ASN A 566 -10.65 -18.21 -4.03
CA ASN A 566 -11.20 -18.46 -5.37
C ASN A 566 -12.26 -17.44 -5.84
N GLY A 567 -12.40 -16.30 -5.16
CA GLY A 567 -13.28 -15.20 -5.59
C GLY A 567 -12.96 -14.74 -7.00
N GLY A 568 -13.99 -14.56 -7.84
CA GLY A 568 -13.81 -14.16 -9.24
C GLY A 568 -13.11 -15.19 -10.15
N CYS A 569 -13.01 -16.47 -9.75
CA CYS A 569 -12.36 -17.50 -10.57
C CYS A 569 -13.31 -18.35 -11.42
N ALA A 570 -14.64 -18.17 -11.30
CA ALA A 570 -15.61 -18.99 -12.05
C ALA A 570 -15.47 -18.84 -13.58
N THR A 571 -15.13 -17.63 -14.04
CA THR A 571 -14.79 -17.33 -15.43
C THR A 571 -13.34 -16.85 -15.53
N PRO A 572 -12.70 -16.92 -16.72
CA PRO A 572 -11.33 -16.43 -16.89
C PRO A 572 -11.21 -14.94 -16.60
N ARG A 573 -10.49 -14.56 -15.54
CA ARG A 573 -10.30 -13.16 -15.12
C ARG A 573 -8.90 -12.87 -14.56
N ASP A 574 -8.45 -11.63 -14.70
CA ASP A 574 -7.16 -11.15 -14.17
C ASP A 574 -7.19 -10.86 -12.66
N ASP A 575 -8.40 -10.84 -12.08
CA ASP A 575 -8.68 -10.63 -10.66
C ASP A 575 -9.11 -11.91 -9.93
N CYS A 576 -9.02 -13.08 -10.57
CA CYS A 576 -9.25 -14.37 -9.92
C CYS A 576 -8.34 -14.53 -8.68
N GLY A 577 -8.98 -14.82 -7.54
CA GLY A 577 -8.36 -14.97 -6.23
C GLY A 577 -8.06 -13.64 -5.51
N LYS A 578 -8.56 -12.52 -6.03
CA LYS A 578 -8.53 -11.22 -5.35
C LYS A 578 -9.83 -10.99 -4.56
N ARG A 579 -9.81 -9.98 -3.70
CA ARG A 579 -10.98 -9.55 -2.90
C ARG A 579 -10.96 -8.05 -2.65
N ASP A 580 -12.13 -7.45 -2.42
CA ASP A 580 -12.22 -6.06 -1.95
C ASP A 580 -11.71 -5.92 -0.51
N LEU A 581 -10.60 -5.19 -0.36
CA LEU A 581 -10.02 -4.84 0.94
C LEU A 581 -10.91 -3.90 1.77
N LEU A 582 -11.66 -3.01 1.11
CA LEU A 582 -12.28 -1.88 1.80
C LEU A 582 -13.53 -2.30 2.57
N PHE A 583 -14.45 -2.99 1.90
CA PHE A 583 -15.76 -3.31 2.44
C PHE A 583 -16.04 -4.82 2.50
N GLY A 584 -15.06 -5.66 2.16
CA GLY A 584 -15.17 -7.13 2.24
C GLY A 584 -16.02 -7.78 1.12
N ARG A 585 -16.45 -6.99 0.12
CA ARG A 585 -17.31 -7.47 -0.99
C ARG A 585 -16.59 -8.49 -1.88
N ALA A 586 -17.37 -9.39 -2.47
CA ALA A 586 -16.86 -10.31 -3.50
C ALA A 586 -16.64 -9.57 -4.83
N VAL A 587 -15.74 -10.09 -5.66
CA VAL A 587 -15.27 -9.45 -6.91
C VAL A 587 -16.30 -9.52 -8.04
N ASP A 588 -17.28 -10.41 -7.90
CA ASP A 588 -18.29 -10.80 -8.88
C ASP A 588 -19.70 -10.30 -8.56
N VAL A 589 -19.89 -9.54 -7.46
CA VAL A 589 -21.15 -8.87 -7.18
C VAL A 589 -21.26 -7.66 -8.10
N GLU A 590 -22.02 -7.82 -9.20
CA GLU A 590 -22.55 -6.68 -9.94
C GLU A 590 -23.54 -5.96 -9.02
N ASP A 591 -23.41 -4.63 -8.95
CA ASP A 591 -24.37 -3.81 -8.21
C ASP A 591 -25.69 -3.77 -8.99
N ASP A 592 -26.75 -4.36 -8.44
CA ASP A 592 -28.14 -4.31 -8.94
C ASP A 592 -28.64 -2.85 -9.15
N SER A 593 -27.95 -1.84 -8.60
CA SER A 593 -28.33 -0.44 -8.71
C SER A 593 -28.00 0.22 -10.06
N GLY A 594 -27.18 -0.41 -10.91
CA GLY A 594 -26.84 0.07 -12.25
C GLY A 594 -26.18 1.46 -12.32
N GLY A 595 -25.83 2.07 -11.18
CA GLY A 595 -25.49 3.49 -11.09
C GLY A 595 -24.00 3.80 -10.91
N VAL A 596 -23.26 2.99 -10.14
CA VAL A 596 -21.84 3.25 -9.83
C VAL A 596 -21.11 1.93 -9.62
N ALA A 597 -19.98 1.71 -10.34
CA ALA A 597 -19.14 0.55 -10.08
C ALA A 597 -18.71 0.52 -8.60
N PRO A 598 -18.79 -0.63 -7.90
CA PRO A 598 -18.51 -0.69 -6.47
C PRO A 598 -17.11 -0.16 -6.18
N LEU A 599 -17.02 0.73 -5.19
CA LEU A 599 -15.73 1.16 -4.64
C LEU A 599 -15.03 -0.04 -4.03
N ALA A 600 -13.95 -0.47 -4.67
CA ALA A 600 -13.18 -1.61 -4.21
C ALA A 600 -11.69 -1.35 -4.41
N THR A 601 -10.89 -1.83 -3.46
CA THR A 601 -9.45 -2.00 -3.66
C THR A 601 -9.19 -3.49 -3.72
N LEU A 602 -9.07 -4.03 -4.94
CA LEU A 602 -8.86 -5.46 -5.15
C LEU A 602 -7.43 -5.86 -4.81
N VAL A 603 -7.28 -6.74 -3.83
CA VAL A 603 -5.98 -7.22 -3.34
C VAL A 603 -5.91 -8.75 -3.45
N PRO A 604 -4.70 -9.33 -3.64
CA PRO A 604 -4.54 -10.78 -3.57
C PRO A 604 -5.08 -11.31 -2.24
N PHE A 605 -5.93 -12.34 -2.30
CA PHE A 605 -6.52 -12.96 -1.13
C PHE A 605 -6.14 -14.45 -1.09
N GLY A 606 -6.65 -15.23 -2.02
CA GLY A 606 -6.34 -16.65 -2.09
C GLY A 606 -6.91 -17.33 -3.34
N ARG A 607 -6.13 -18.20 -3.95
CA ARG A 607 -6.57 -19.13 -5.00
C ARG A 607 -5.98 -20.51 -4.81
N LEU A 608 -6.78 -21.53 -5.06
CA LEU A 608 -6.43 -22.93 -4.95
C LEU A 608 -7.16 -23.73 -6.03
N LEU A 609 -6.43 -24.63 -6.72
CA LEU A 609 -6.94 -25.42 -7.84
C LEU A 609 -7.48 -24.53 -8.97
N ALA A 610 -6.76 -23.45 -9.26
CA ALA A 610 -6.98 -22.55 -10.39
C ALA A 610 -5.92 -22.78 -11.48
N GLU A 611 -6.23 -22.41 -12.73
CA GLU A 611 -5.31 -22.50 -13.86
C GLU A 611 -5.36 -21.24 -14.72
N PRO A 612 -4.22 -20.85 -15.32
CA PRO A 612 -4.21 -19.79 -16.31
C PRO A 612 -4.79 -20.28 -17.64
N LEU A 613 -5.52 -19.41 -18.32
CA LEU A 613 -6.11 -19.70 -19.62
C LEU A 613 -5.02 -20.03 -20.64
N GLY A 614 -5.14 -21.18 -21.30
CA GLY A 614 -4.20 -21.65 -22.31
C GLY A 614 -2.79 -21.95 -21.77
N GLY A 615 -2.61 -22.12 -20.46
CA GLY A 615 -1.32 -22.45 -19.84
C GLY A 615 -0.32 -21.30 -19.82
N LYS A 616 -0.73 -20.07 -20.16
CA LYS A 616 0.13 -18.88 -20.17
C LYS A 616 0.20 -18.27 -18.78
N LEU A 617 1.36 -18.26 -18.14
CA LEU A 617 1.52 -17.80 -16.75
C LEU A 617 0.98 -16.38 -16.47
N ASP A 618 0.99 -15.50 -17.47
CA ASP A 618 0.49 -14.12 -17.37
C ASP A 618 -0.96 -13.95 -17.89
N GLY A 619 -1.64 -15.06 -18.21
CA GLY A 619 -3.02 -15.06 -18.70
C GLY A 619 -4.05 -14.97 -17.57
N PRO A 620 -5.31 -14.63 -17.90
CA PRO A 620 -6.43 -14.67 -16.96
C PRO A 620 -6.55 -16.05 -16.33
N PHE A 621 -6.92 -16.11 -15.05
CA PHE A 621 -7.09 -17.36 -14.31
C PHE A 621 -8.56 -17.76 -14.22
N ARG A 622 -8.80 -19.07 -14.14
CA ARG A 622 -10.11 -19.66 -13.83
C ARG A 622 -9.95 -20.85 -12.89
N LEU A 623 -11.05 -21.31 -12.30
CA LEU A 623 -11.10 -22.61 -11.64
C LEU A 623 -10.76 -23.72 -12.63
N ARG A 624 -9.98 -24.71 -12.16
CA ARG A 624 -9.72 -25.93 -12.93
C ARG A 624 -11.03 -26.69 -13.12
N PRO A 625 -11.38 -27.11 -14.34
CA PRO A 625 -12.58 -27.91 -14.56
C PRO A 625 -12.46 -29.27 -13.86
N ALA A 626 -13.57 -29.76 -13.31
CA ALA A 626 -13.63 -31.10 -12.77
C ALA A 626 -13.42 -32.11 -13.90
N VAL A 627 -12.36 -32.91 -13.81
CA VAL A 627 -11.99 -33.94 -14.79
C VAL A 627 -11.72 -35.26 -14.10
N ALA A 628 -11.98 -36.36 -14.79
CA ALA A 628 -11.61 -37.69 -14.30
C ALA A 628 -10.07 -37.80 -14.23
N LEU A 629 -9.55 -38.10 -13.04
CA LEU A 629 -8.13 -38.31 -12.81
C LEU A 629 -7.75 -39.77 -13.11
N ASP A 630 -6.61 -39.96 -13.75
CA ASP A 630 -6.08 -41.28 -14.09
C ASP A 630 -5.61 -42.00 -12.81
N SER A 631 -6.39 -43.00 -12.37
CA SER A 631 -6.12 -43.75 -11.14
C SER A 631 -4.79 -44.52 -11.18
N GLY A 632 -4.33 -44.94 -12.36
CA GLY A 632 -3.03 -45.60 -12.53
C GLY A 632 -1.88 -44.63 -12.28
N LYS A 633 -1.97 -43.40 -12.82
CA LYS A 633 -0.98 -42.35 -12.58
C LYS A 633 -1.01 -41.86 -11.13
N LEU A 634 -2.18 -41.77 -10.51
CA LEU A 634 -2.30 -41.43 -9.09
C LEU A 634 -1.66 -42.50 -8.20
N ARG A 635 -1.92 -43.79 -8.46
CA ARG A 635 -1.27 -44.90 -7.75
C ARG A 635 0.25 -44.85 -7.88
N ALA A 636 0.75 -44.64 -9.10
CA ALA A 636 2.19 -44.54 -9.35
C ALA A 636 2.80 -43.34 -8.63
N CYS A 637 2.11 -42.19 -8.61
CA CYS A 637 2.62 -41.03 -7.87
C CYS A 637 2.58 -41.25 -6.36
N ALA A 638 1.47 -41.79 -5.82
CA ALA A 638 1.31 -42.05 -4.39
C ALA A 638 2.35 -43.03 -3.83
N ALA A 639 2.86 -43.95 -4.65
CA ALA A 639 3.92 -44.91 -4.27
C ALA A 639 5.35 -44.33 -4.34
N GLY A 640 5.51 -43.05 -4.67
CA GLY A 640 6.81 -42.38 -4.61
C GLY A 640 7.85 -42.89 -5.62
N ALA A 641 9.12 -42.61 -5.32
CA ALA A 641 10.26 -42.99 -6.14
C ALA A 641 10.72 -44.43 -5.92
N ASP A 642 10.53 -44.96 -4.73
CA ASP A 642 10.87 -46.33 -4.32
C ASP A 642 9.79 -47.37 -4.70
N GLY A 643 8.60 -46.91 -5.10
CA GLY A 643 7.47 -47.75 -5.49
C GLY A 643 6.80 -48.45 -4.31
N GLN A 644 7.13 -48.07 -3.08
CA GLN A 644 6.60 -48.63 -1.85
C GLN A 644 5.62 -47.65 -1.19
N ARG A 645 4.75 -48.16 -0.31
CA ARG A 645 3.84 -47.32 0.48
C ARG A 645 3.49 -48.03 1.79
N PRO A 646 3.48 -47.35 2.95
CA PRO A 646 3.88 -45.96 3.17
C PRO A 646 5.41 -45.78 3.17
N SER A 647 5.91 -44.71 2.53
CA SER A 647 7.34 -44.37 2.51
C SER A 647 7.57 -42.87 2.80
N ARG A 648 8.81 -42.39 2.71
CA ARG A 648 9.15 -40.96 2.88
C ARG A 648 8.99 -40.15 1.60
N ASP A 649 9.01 -40.80 0.45
CA ASP A 649 9.00 -40.21 -0.89
C ASP A 649 7.63 -40.33 -1.58
N ASP A 650 6.58 -40.74 -0.84
CA ASP A 650 5.21 -40.72 -1.32
C ASP A 650 4.91 -39.40 -2.04
N TRP A 651 4.32 -39.47 -3.23
CA TRP A 651 3.92 -38.31 -4.05
C TRP A 651 5.07 -37.48 -4.66
N GLU A 652 6.34 -37.86 -4.53
CA GLU A 652 7.46 -37.08 -5.09
C GLU A 652 7.65 -37.21 -6.62
N LYS A 653 7.16 -38.31 -7.25
CA LYS A 653 7.34 -38.59 -8.70
C LYS A 653 6.04 -38.58 -9.51
N CYS A 654 5.27 -37.51 -9.41
CA CYS A 654 4.11 -37.32 -10.29
C CYS A 654 4.52 -37.02 -11.74
N ARG A 655 3.78 -37.56 -12.72
CA ARG A 655 3.93 -37.26 -14.15
C ARG A 655 2.60 -37.13 -14.87
N GLY A 656 2.60 -36.44 -16.01
CA GLY A 656 1.43 -36.30 -16.87
C GLY A 656 0.36 -35.38 -16.30
N SER A 657 -0.90 -35.63 -16.67
CA SER A 657 -2.05 -34.77 -16.39
C SER A 657 -2.42 -34.61 -14.91
N VAL A 658 -1.92 -35.46 -14.01
CA VAL A 658 -2.24 -35.42 -12.57
C VAL A 658 -1.32 -34.48 -11.78
N VAL A 659 -0.14 -34.14 -12.32
CA VAL A 659 0.89 -33.34 -11.63
C VAL A 659 0.33 -32.02 -11.14
N ASP A 660 -0.38 -31.32 -12.02
CA ASP A 660 -0.94 -30.00 -11.76
C ASP A 660 -1.88 -29.98 -10.55
N VAL A 661 -2.73 -31.00 -10.42
CA VAL A 661 -3.69 -31.12 -9.30
C VAL A 661 -2.97 -31.55 -8.02
N VAL A 662 -2.01 -32.47 -8.11
CA VAL A 662 -1.24 -32.93 -6.95
C VAL A 662 -0.40 -31.78 -6.36
N VAL A 663 0.28 -31.01 -7.20
CA VAL A 663 1.09 -29.86 -6.78
C VAL A 663 0.23 -28.79 -6.10
N GLU A 664 -1.00 -28.55 -6.56
CA GLU A 664 -1.97 -27.70 -5.87
C GLU A 664 -2.38 -28.28 -4.50
N GLY A 665 -2.52 -29.61 -4.39
CA GLY A 665 -2.75 -30.31 -3.11
C GLY A 665 -1.60 -30.19 -2.11
N TRP A 666 -0.39 -29.87 -2.57
CA TRP A 666 0.75 -29.47 -1.73
C TRP A 666 0.70 -27.99 -1.33
N GLY A 667 -0.24 -27.21 -1.85
CA GLY A 667 -0.31 -25.75 -1.76
C GLY A 667 0.76 -25.05 -2.61
N GLN A 668 1.18 -25.69 -3.70
CA GLN A 668 2.21 -25.21 -4.62
C GLN A 668 1.63 -24.99 -6.02
N GLY A 669 2.47 -24.77 -7.03
CA GLY A 669 2.05 -24.62 -8.42
C GLY A 669 1.49 -23.23 -8.65
N GLN A 670 0.20 -23.13 -8.96
CA GLN A 670 -0.51 -21.88 -9.19
C GLN A 670 -1.26 -21.36 -7.96
N ALA A 671 -1.37 -22.16 -6.89
CA ALA A 671 -1.90 -21.75 -5.60
C ALA A 671 -1.15 -20.50 -5.09
N ARG A 672 -1.89 -19.45 -4.73
CA ARG A 672 -1.34 -18.21 -4.18
C ARG A 672 -2.24 -17.66 -3.10
N ALA A 673 -1.66 -17.08 -2.07
CA ALA A 673 -2.39 -16.34 -1.05
C ALA A 673 -1.51 -15.23 -0.46
N SER A 674 -2.15 -14.20 0.11
CA SER A 674 -1.51 -13.16 0.92
C SER A 674 -1.63 -13.45 2.42
N ALA A 675 -0.90 -12.73 3.27
CA ALA A 675 -1.06 -12.84 4.73
C ALA A 675 -2.49 -12.51 5.17
N LEU A 676 -3.08 -11.46 4.60
CA LEU A 676 -4.48 -11.11 4.80
C LEU A 676 -5.44 -12.24 4.39
N GLY A 677 -5.24 -12.85 3.22
CA GLY A 677 -6.16 -13.88 2.76
C GLY A 677 -6.05 -15.23 3.49
N VAL A 678 -4.86 -15.59 3.99
CA VAL A 678 -4.71 -16.75 4.88
C VAL A 678 -5.32 -16.46 6.26
N ALA A 679 -5.19 -15.22 6.78
CA ALA A 679 -5.87 -14.80 8.00
C ALA A 679 -7.39 -14.84 7.83
N GLY A 680 -7.92 -14.31 6.73
CA GLY A 680 -9.35 -14.34 6.42
C GLY A 680 -9.92 -15.76 6.35
N MET A 681 -9.21 -16.67 5.67
CA MET A 681 -9.55 -18.11 5.64
C MET A 681 -9.68 -18.68 7.06
N LEU A 682 -8.71 -18.43 7.94
CA LEU A 682 -8.77 -18.98 9.29
C LEU A 682 -9.79 -18.25 10.19
N ALA A 683 -10.12 -16.98 9.91
CA ALA A 683 -11.17 -16.24 10.60
C ALA A 683 -12.54 -16.87 10.37
N SER A 684 -12.88 -17.26 9.13
CA SER A 684 -14.14 -17.97 8.83
C SER A 684 -14.23 -19.31 9.56
N LEU A 685 -13.10 -20.05 9.66
CA LEU A 685 -13.04 -21.31 10.42
C LEU A 685 -13.24 -21.08 11.93
N ALA A 686 -12.58 -20.05 12.48
CA ALA A 686 -12.69 -19.68 13.88
C ALA A 686 -14.12 -19.26 14.24
N ALA A 687 -14.77 -18.48 13.37
CA ALA A 687 -16.17 -18.10 13.50
C ALA A 687 -17.10 -19.32 13.48
N ALA A 688 -16.86 -20.28 12.57
CA ALA A 688 -17.64 -21.52 12.50
C ALA A 688 -17.50 -22.34 13.78
N ALA A 689 -16.28 -22.49 14.31
CA ALA A 689 -16.03 -23.19 15.56
C ALA A 689 -16.65 -22.48 16.79
N ASN A 690 -16.74 -21.15 16.74
CA ASN A 690 -17.46 -20.35 17.75
C ASN A 690 -18.99 -20.50 17.63
N GLY A 691 -19.51 -21.17 16.60
CA GLY A 691 -20.94 -21.34 16.35
C GLY A 691 -21.61 -20.13 15.68
N GLN A 692 -20.84 -19.24 15.06
CA GLN A 692 -21.39 -18.11 14.32
C GLN A 692 -22.02 -18.60 13.01
N LEU A 693 -23.32 -18.30 12.84
CA LEU A 693 -24.10 -18.67 11.66
C LEU A 693 -23.89 -17.70 10.50
N GLU A 694 -23.43 -16.49 10.79
CA GLU A 694 -23.11 -15.46 9.82
C GLU A 694 -21.70 -14.94 10.10
N VAL A 695 -20.99 -14.55 9.05
CA VAL A 695 -19.64 -14.01 9.12
C VAL A 695 -19.54 -12.74 8.28
N HIS A 696 -18.88 -11.73 8.84
CA HIS A 696 -18.43 -10.59 8.05
C HIS A 696 -17.08 -10.90 7.43
N GLU A 697 -16.96 -10.53 6.18
CA GLU A 697 -15.74 -10.73 5.44
C GLU A 697 -14.70 -9.65 5.81
N PRO A 698 -13.39 -9.96 5.72
CA PRO A 698 -12.35 -9.03 6.14
C PRO A 698 -12.47 -7.67 5.46
N HIS A 699 -12.55 -6.61 6.25
CA HIS A 699 -12.71 -5.24 5.74
C HIS A 699 -11.90 -4.21 6.51
N LEU A 700 -11.41 -3.20 5.78
CA LEU A 700 -10.57 -2.12 6.30
C LEU A 700 -11.39 -0.88 6.72
N VAL A 701 -12.54 -0.65 6.12
CA VAL A 701 -13.37 0.54 6.36
C VAL A 701 -14.58 0.14 7.18
N SER A 702 -14.74 0.69 8.39
CA SER A 702 -15.94 0.43 9.20
C SER A 702 -17.11 1.32 8.80
N ALA A 703 -16.83 2.57 8.42
CA ALA A 703 -17.86 3.52 8.03
C ALA A 703 -17.30 4.62 7.12
N LEU A 704 -18.21 5.23 6.38
CA LEU A 704 -18.02 6.46 5.64
C LEU A 704 -19.06 7.45 6.17
N HIS A 705 -18.70 8.71 6.38
CA HIS A 705 -19.66 9.69 6.87
C HIS A 705 -19.30 11.13 6.47
N GLY A 706 -20.32 11.99 6.42
CA GLY A 706 -20.16 13.43 6.28
C GLY A 706 -19.97 14.10 7.64
N ILE A 707 -20.11 15.42 7.64
CA ILE A 707 -20.13 16.27 8.83
C ILE A 707 -21.47 16.07 9.53
N GLY A 708 -21.43 15.82 10.84
CA GLY A 708 -22.62 15.44 11.61
C GLY A 708 -23.54 16.60 11.99
N THR A 709 -24.00 17.45 11.07
CA THR A 709 -24.97 18.54 11.36
C THR A 709 -26.44 18.08 11.29
N ASP A 710 -27.36 18.87 11.84
CA ASP A 710 -28.81 18.68 11.64
C ASP A 710 -29.12 18.65 10.13
N GLY A 711 -29.63 17.51 9.63
CA GLY A 711 -29.78 17.22 8.18
C GLY A 711 -28.87 16.10 7.63
N SER A 712 -27.96 15.56 8.47
CA SER A 712 -27.03 14.46 8.14
C SER A 712 -27.70 13.14 7.75
N SER A 713 -28.98 12.93 8.07
CA SER A 713 -29.74 11.72 7.72
C SER A 713 -29.81 11.47 6.21
N SER A 714 -29.90 12.54 5.41
CA SER A 714 -29.90 12.48 3.94
C SER A 714 -28.57 11.98 3.37
N LEU A 715 -27.44 12.44 3.94
CA LEU A 715 -26.09 12.01 3.59
C LEU A 715 -25.81 10.59 4.10
N GLN A 716 -26.25 10.22 5.30
CA GLN A 716 -26.10 8.88 5.85
C GLN A 716 -26.82 7.83 4.99
N SER A 717 -28.01 8.17 4.49
CA SER A 717 -28.77 7.33 3.55
C SER A 717 -28.03 7.16 2.21
N ALA A 718 -27.37 8.19 1.70
CA ALA A 718 -26.59 8.12 0.46
C ALA A 718 -25.30 7.30 0.62
N VAL A 719 -24.60 7.48 1.75
CA VAL A 719 -23.33 6.79 2.05
C VAL A 719 -23.55 5.33 2.44
N SER A 720 -24.73 4.97 2.96
CA SER A 720 -25.12 3.58 3.24
C SER A 720 -25.07 2.68 1.99
N ARG A 721 -25.20 3.26 0.77
CA ARG A 721 -25.02 2.53 -0.50
C ARG A 721 -23.61 1.99 -0.71
N PHE A 722 -22.63 2.58 -0.03
CA PHE A 722 -21.25 2.10 0.02
C PHE A 722 -20.93 1.34 1.29
N GLY A 723 -21.93 1.05 2.13
CA GLY A 723 -21.78 0.37 3.41
C GLY A 723 -21.08 -0.97 3.31
N LEU A 724 -20.59 -1.44 4.46
CA LEU A 724 -19.99 -2.75 4.63
C LEU A 724 -20.77 -3.85 3.90
N ALA A 725 -20.06 -4.84 3.35
CA ALA A 725 -20.74 -6.04 2.88
C ALA A 725 -21.57 -6.64 4.03
N ASP A 726 -22.82 -6.98 3.73
CA ASP A 726 -23.69 -7.67 4.68
C ASP A 726 -23.03 -8.96 5.15
N ALA A 727 -23.31 -9.33 6.40
CA ALA A 727 -22.89 -10.61 6.94
C ALA A 727 -23.40 -11.72 6.03
N GLN A 728 -22.53 -12.67 5.71
CA GLN A 728 -22.86 -13.79 4.84
C GLN A 728 -23.07 -15.04 5.67
N PRO A 729 -23.96 -15.97 5.26
CA PRO A 729 -24.09 -17.26 5.92
C PRO A 729 -22.72 -17.96 5.99
N ASN A 730 -22.35 -18.41 7.19
CA ASN A 730 -21.15 -19.20 7.37
C ASN A 730 -21.36 -20.58 6.76
N ARG A 731 -20.63 -20.87 5.68
CA ARG A 731 -20.79 -22.11 4.90
C ARG A 731 -19.95 -23.28 5.45
N LEU A 732 -19.18 -23.05 6.51
CA LEU A 732 -18.34 -24.07 7.13
C LEU A 732 -19.10 -24.81 8.23
N SER A 733 -18.82 -26.10 8.38
CA SER A 733 -19.40 -26.92 9.44
C SER A 733 -18.75 -26.59 10.78
N ARG A 734 -19.58 -26.21 11.76
CA ARG A 734 -19.14 -26.00 13.14
C ARG A 734 -18.37 -27.21 13.68
N ASP A 735 -18.92 -28.40 13.49
CA ASP A 735 -18.38 -29.64 14.04
C ASP A 735 -17.01 -29.97 13.46
N ALA A 736 -16.84 -29.73 12.15
CA ALA A 736 -15.57 -29.93 11.47
C ALA A 736 -14.56 -28.85 11.88
N ALA A 737 -14.99 -27.59 11.99
CA ALA A 737 -14.16 -26.48 12.44
C ALA A 737 -13.61 -26.69 13.86
N GLU A 738 -14.43 -27.18 14.80
CA GLU A 738 -13.99 -27.57 16.15
C GLU A 738 -12.91 -28.65 16.12
N VAL A 739 -13.07 -29.69 15.29
CA VAL A 739 -12.06 -30.75 15.10
C VAL A 739 -10.76 -30.21 14.52
N ILE A 740 -10.85 -29.36 13.50
CA ILE A 740 -9.68 -28.79 12.82
C ILE A 740 -8.89 -27.92 13.79
N LEU A 741 -9.53 -26.94 14.45
CA LEU A 741 -8.85 -26.07 15.42
C LEU A 741 -8.30 -26.85 16.61
N SER A 742 -8.99 -27.90 17.05
CA SER A 742 -8.46 -28.82 18.07
C SER A 742 -7.16 -29.49 17.60
N GLY A 743 -7.06 -29.94 16.35
CA GLY A 743 -5.80 -30.46 15.79
C GLY A 743 -4.69 -29.40 15.72
N LEU A 744 -5.03 -28.19 15.27
CA LEU A 744 -4.09 -27.07 15.15
C LEU A 744 -3.55 -26.59 16.51
N SER A 745 -4.31 -26.76 17.60
CA SER A 745 -3.89 -26.41 18.98
C SER A 745 -2.71 -27.23 19.51
N TYR A 746 -2.29 -28.29 18.80
CA TYR A 746 -1.10 -29.08 19.17
C TYR A 746 0.14 -28.75 18.33
N GLY A 747 0.01 -27.90 17.29
CA GLY A 747 1.10 -27.61 16.35
C GLY A 747 2.36 -27.07 17.02
N HIS A 748 2.21 -26.18 18.00
CA HIS A 748 3.31 -25.62 18.80
C HIS A 748 3.77 -26.53 19.95
N ARG A 749 2.96 -27.53 20.32
CA ARG A 749 3.28 -28.46 21.41
C ARG A 749 4.16 -29.60 20.94
N ALA A 750 3.81 -30.19 19.80
CA ALA A 750 4.42 -31.41 19.28
C ALA A 750 4.51 -31.46 17.74
N GLY A 751 4.17 -30.35 17.07
CA GLY A 751 4.15 -30.25 15.62
C GLY A 751 5.27 -29.38 15.03
N THR A 752 5.02 -28.88 13.82
CA THR A 752 6.00 -28.13 13.01
C THR A 752 6.29 -26.71 13.52
N SER A 753 5.48 -26.15 14.43
CA SER A 753 5.77 -24.85 15.07
C SER A 753 6.38 -24.99 16.47
N ARG A 754 6.68 -26.21 16.94
CA ARG A 754 7.26 -26.44 18.27
C ARG A 754 8.56 -25.68 18.50
N LEU A 755 9.53 -25.81 17.58
CA LEU A 755 10.82 -25.15 17.71
C LEU A 755 10.70 -23.61 17.70
N ALA A 756 9.73 -23.07 16.97
CA ALA A 756 9.45 -21.63 16.99
C ALA A 756 8.84 -21.18 18.32
N CYS A 757 7.93 -21.97 18.89
CA CYS A 757 7.41 -21.71 20.23
C CYS A 757 8.53 -21.69 21.25
N GLU A 758 9.44 -22.66 21.19
CA GLU A 758 10.60 -22.75 22.07
C GLU A 758 11.63 -21.63 21.85
N GLN A 759 11.52 -20.80 20.80
CA GLN A 759 12.31 -19.56 20.70
C GLN A 759 11.70 -18.40 21.47
N VAL A 760 10.37 -18.39 21.64
CA VAL A 760 9.60 -17.29 22.24
C VAL A 760 9.28 -17.57 23.71
N PHE A 761 8.98 -18.83 24.02
CA PHE A 761 8.63 -19.32 25.35
C PHE A 761 9.57 -20.47 25.73
N ASP A 762 9.55 -20.89 26.99
CA ASP A 762 10.26 -22.11 27.40
C ASP A 762 9.48 -23.38 26.98
N PRO A 763 10.15 -24.54 26.84
CA PRO A 763 9.51 -25.78 26.41
C PRO A 763 8.36 -26.27 27.30
N ARG A 764 8.34 -25.94 28.59
CA ARG A 764 7.23 -26.32 29.48
C ARG A 764 6.02 -25.43 29.20
N SER A 765 6.24 -24.13 29.07
CA SER A 765 5.19 -23.18 28.67
C SER A 765 4.56 -23.58 27.34
N CYS A 766 5.36 -23.90 26.32
CA CYS A 766 4.86 -24.34 25.01
C CYS A 766 3.89 -25.53 25.06
N LYS A 767 4.12 -26.49 25.96
CA LYS A 767 3.23 -27.66 26.12
C LYS A 767 1.88 -27.30 26.72
N ASN A 768 1.83 -26.25 27.54
CA ASN A 768 0.64 -25.84 28.30
C ASN A 768 -0.18 -24.76 27.59
N ILE A 769 0.38 -24.09 26.58
CA ILE A 769 -0.34 -23.09 25.79
C ILE A 769 -1.55 -23.73 25.10
N ASP A 770 -2.75 -23.24 25.40
CA ASP A 770 -4.04 -23.63 24.82
C ASP A 770 -4.82 -22.47 24.18
N TRP A 771 -4.28 -21.26 24.28
CA TRP A 771 -4.87 -20.02 23.77
C TRP A 771 -4.59 -19.76 22.29
N ILE A 772 -3.77 -20.58 21.62
CA ILE A 772 -3.44 -20.46 20.20
C ILE A 772 -3.57 -21.81 19.47
N ALA A 773 -4.13 -21.79 18.28
CA ALA A 773 -4.24 -22.93 17.38
C ALA A 773 -3.80 -22.52 15.97
N GLY A 774 -2.71 -23.11 15.48
CA GLY A 774 -2.11 -22.63 14.24
C GLY A 774 -1.47 -23.68 13.34
N LYS A 775 -1.21 -23.27 12.10
CA LYS A 775 -0.65 -24.09 11.03
C LYS A 775 0.53 -23.40 10.35
N THR A 776 1.64 -24.12 10.23
CA THR A 776 2.78 -23.69 9.39
C THR A 776 2.58 -24.07 7.92
N GLY A 777 3.25 -23.33 7.03
CA GLY A 777 3.44 -23.71 5.63
C GLY A 777 4.87 -23.43 5.17
N THR A 778 5.48 -24.40 4.49
CA THR A 778 6.80 -24.24 3.87
C THR A 778 6.68 -24.66 2.41
N PRO A 779 6.57 -23.72 1.46
CA PRO A 779 6.61 -24.07 0.05
C PRO A 779 7.99 -24.62 -0.32
N SER A 780 8.02 -25.59 -1.23
CA SER A 780 9.29 -26.13 -1.73
C SER A 780 10.13 -25.02 -2.35
N PHE A 781 11.39 -24.96 -1.95
CA PHE A 781 12.37 -24.06 -2.52
C PHE A 781 13.53 -24.88 -3.11
N PRO A 782 13.80 -24.80 -4.43
CA PRO A 782 14.79 -25.66 -5.09
C PRO A 782 16.22 -25.58 -4.52
N ASN A 783 16.51 -24.56 -3.72
CA ASN A 783 17.83 -24.29 -3.17
C ASN A 783 17.88 -24.45 -1.65
N ASP A 784 16.92 -25.15 -1.02
CA ASP A 784 16.94 -25.41 0.43
C ASP A 784 18.25 -26.10 0.87
N ASP A 785 18.79 -27.00 0.05
CA ASP A 785 20.03 -27.76 0.37
C ASP A 785 21.32 -27.12 -0.17
N ARG A 786 21.24 -25.94 -0.81
CA ARG A 786 22.39 -25.29 -1.46
C ARG A 786 22.86 -24.09 -0.66
N SER A 787 24.18 -23.92 -0.59
CA SER A 787 24.82 -22.70 -0.11
C SER A 787 24.84 -21.61 -1.19
N LEU A 788 24.97 -20.34 -0.78
CA LEU A 788 25.12 -19.22 -1.69
C LEU A 788 26.33 -19.34 -2.61
N ASP A 789 27.44 -19.95 -2.17
CA ASP A 789 28.61 -20.16 -3.02
C ASP A 789 28.37 -21.23 -4.10
N GLU A 790 27.60 -22.26 -3.78
CA GLU A 790 27.15 -23.24 -4.78
C GLU A 790 26.19 -22.60 -5.77
N LEU A 791 25.25 -21.79 -5.30
CA LEU A 791 24.30 -21.07 -6.16
C LEU A 791 24.99 -20.05 -7.04
N TRP A 792 25.96 -19.30 -6.51
CA TRP A 792 26.72 -18.33 -7.29
C TRP A 792 27.50 -19.00 -8.41
N ARG A 793 28.16 -20.13 -8.12
CA ARG A 793 28.84 -20.94 -9.15
C ARG A 793 27.87 -21.49 -10.17
N LEU A 794 26.71 -22.01 -9.74
CA LEU A 794 25.70 -22.57 -10.62
C LEU A 794 25.03 -21.52 -11.51
N CYS A 795 24.76 -20.34 -10.96
CA CYS A 795 24.01 -19.30 -11.63
C CYS A 795 24.88 -18.33 -12.43
N GLY A 796 26.21 -18.38 -12.29
CA GLY A 796 27.19 -17.63 -13.09
C GLY A 796 27.10 -17.81 -14.62
N ARG A 797 27.83 -16.99 -15.38
CA ARG A 797 27.74 -16.92 -16.85
C ARG A 797 28.49 -18.08 -17.54
N GLY A 798 27.85 -18.71 -18.54
CA GLY A 798 28.58 -19.35 -19.65
C GLY A 798 28.36 -20.85 -19.94
N GLY A 799 27.22 -21.46 -19.59
CA GLY A 799 26.95 -22.86 -19.96
C GLY A 799 25.46 -23.15 -20.22
N ALA A 800 25.18 -24.19 -21.02
CA ALA A 800 23.83 -24.73 -21.16
C ALA A 800 23.41 -25.35 -19.81
N LYS A 801 22.38 -24.78 -19.19
CA LYS A 801 21.84 -25.25 -17.90
C LYS A 801 20.73 -26.26 -18.13
N THR A 802 20.73 -27.34 -17.37
CA THR A 802 19.61 -28.29 -17.29
C THR A 802 18.37 -27.59 -16.73
N ARG A 803 17.18 -28.20 -16.91
CA ARG A 803 15.92 -27.65 -16.38
C ARG A 803 15.94 -27.46 -14.86
N ALA A 804 16.59 -28.36 -14.12
CA ALA A 804 16.74 -28.27 -12.68
C ALA A 804 17.63 -27.08 -12.27
N GLU A 805 18.70 -26.84 -13.01
CA GLU A 805 19.61 -25.70 -12.77
C GLU A 805 18.96 -24.37 -13.16
N GLN A 806 18.13 -24.35 -14.20
CA GLN A 806 17.31 -23.18 -14.54
C GLN A 806 16.29 -22.87 -13.43
N ALA A 807 15.64 -23.89 -12.86
CA ALA A 807 14.73 -23.73 -11.74
C ALA A 807 15.45 -23.21 -10.47
N ALA A 808 16.65 -23.72 -10.19
CA ALA A 808 17.51 -23.26 -9.10
C ALA A 808 17.89 -21.78 -9.23
N CYS A 809 18.14 -21.31 -10.45
CA CYS A 809 18.41 -19.89 -10.74
C CYS A 809 17.13 -19.06 -10.99
N GLY A 810 15.95 -19.62 -10.70
CA GLY A 810 14.66 -18.98 -10.93
C GLY A 810 14.32 -17.90 -9.89
N PRO A 811 13.18 -17.21 -10.07
CA PRO A 811 12.76 -16.11 -9.20
C PRO A 811 12.13 -16.56 -7.86
N LEU A 812 11.99 -17.88 -7.63
CA LEU A 812 11.37 -18.42 -6.42
C LEU A 812 12.10 -17.98 -5.15
N ARG A 813 11.33 -17.61 -4.13
CA ARG A 813 11.85 -17.11 -2.86
C ARG A 813 11.59 -18.11 -1.73
N PRO A 814 12.45 -18.15 -0.70
CA PRO A 814 12.37 -19.11 0.39
C PRO A 814 11.35 -18.67 1.43
N TYR A 815 10.05 -18.75 1.11
CA TYR A 815 9.01 -18.30 2.02
C TYR A 815 8.74 -19.28 3.17
N LYS A 816 8.23 -18.75 4.29
CA LYS A 816 7.67 -19.48 5.43
C LYS A 816 6.37 -18.82 5.87
N TRP A 817 5.38 -19.65 6.17
CA TRP A 817 4.05 -19.25 6.61
C TRP A 817 3.77 -19.71 8.03
N TYR A 818 2.94 -18.93 8.72
CA TYR A 818 2.18 -19.37 9.87
C TYR A 818 0.85 -18.63 9.94
N VAL A 819 -0.22 -19.34 10.27
CA VAL A 819 -1.53 -18.75 10.55
C VAL A 819 -2.08 -19.36 11.84
N ALA A 820 -2.71 -18.55 12.69
CA ALA A 820 -3.29 -19.05 13.93
C ALA A 820 -4.54 -18.27 14.36
N ALA A 821 -5.48 -18.99 14.95
CA ALA A 821 -6.54 -18.41 15.76
C ALA A 821 -6.04 -18.33 17.20
N TYR A 822 -6.35 -17.25 17.90
CA TYR A 822 -5.95 -17.06 19.28
C TYR A 822 -6.99 -16.32 20.11
N ARG A 823 -6.86 -16.44 21.43
CA ARG A 823 -7.74 -15.84 22.43
C ARG A 823 -7.03 -14.69 23.11
N THR A 824 -7.71 -13.56 23.22
CA THR A 824 -7.23 -12.37 23.91
C THR A 824 -7.69 -12.31 25.37
N GLU A 825 -8.83 -12.92 25.70
CA GLU A 825 -9.39 -12.93 27.05
C GLU A 825 -9.17 -14.29 27.72
N ARG A 826 -8.69 -14.28 28.97
CA ARG A 826 -8.50 -15.50 29.75
C ARG A 826 -9.86 -16.05 30.18
N GLY A 827 -10.13 -17.30 29.84
CA GLY A 827 -11.37 -17.99 30.22
C GLY A 827 -12.51 -17.90 29.20
N ASP A 828 -12.44 -17.01 28.20
CA ASP A 828 -13.34 -17.07 27.05
C ASP A 828 -12.94 -18.26 26.17
N PRO A 829 -13.80 -19.28 25.96
CA PRO A 829 -13.47 -20.40 25.09
C PRO A 829 -13.46 -20.03 23.60
N ARG A 830 -14.04 -18.89 23.21
CA ARG A 830 -14.15 -18.46 21.82
C ARG A 830 -12.81 -18.00 21.28
N TRP A 831 -12.56 -18.28 20.01
CA TRP A 831 -11.46 -17.69 19.27
C TRP A 831 -11.81 -16.25 18.92
N THR A 832 -11.12 -15.27 19.51
CA THR A 832 -11.46 -13.85 19.33
C THR A 832 -10.72 -13.23 18.16
N LYS A 833 -9.48 -13.68 17.90
CA LYS A 833 -8.62 -13.10 16.88
C LYS A 833 -7.99 -14.16 15.98
N VAL A 834 -7.60 -13.75 14.79
CA VAL A 834 -6.75 -14.52 13.88
C VAL A 834 -5.56 -13.71 13.44
N ILE A 835 -4.40 -14.35 13.32
CA ILE A 835 -3.16 -13.77 12.80
C ILE A 835 -2.64 -14.60 11.62
N GLY A 836 -2.32 -13.95 10.51
CA GLY A 836 -1.63 -14.52 9.36
C GLY A 836 -0.25 -13.89 9.18
N VAL A 837 0.79 -14.72 9.04
CA VAL A 837 2.18 -14.27 8.91
C VAL A 837 2.87 -14.93 7.72
N LEU A 838 3.49 -14.10 6.88
CA LEU A 838 4.35 -14.51 5.78
C LEU A 838 5.75 -13.93 6.00
N THR A 839 6.78 -14.73 5.77
CA THR A 839 8.18 -14.27 5.82
C THR A 839 8.98 -14.78 4.63
N GLU A 840 9.91 -13.96 4.14
CA GLU A 840 11.01 -14.43 3.28
C GLU A 840 12.22 -14.75 4.16
N ARG A 841 12.68 -16.01 4.14
CA ARG A 841 13.80 -16.47 4.97
C ARG A 841 15.11 -15.77 4.57
N ASN A 842 16.01 -15.64 5.56
CA ASN A 842 17.36 -15.14 5.35
C ASN A 842 18.38 -16.28 5.25
N TRP A 843 19.60 -15.95 4.85
CA TRP A 843 20.73 -16.85 4.74
C TRP A 843 21.64 -16.72 5.96
N ILE A 844 22.19 -17.84 6.43
CA ILE A 844 23.15 -17.86 7.53
C ILE A 844 24.50 -17.39 6.99
N HIS A 845 25.12 -16.40 7.64
CA HIS A 845 26.35 -15.78 7.18
C HIS A 845 27.49 -16.79 7.00
N ASP A 846 27.71 -17.65 8.01
CA ASP A 846 28.89 -18.52 8.06
C ASP A 846 28.80 -19.73 7.12
N THR A 847 27.59 -20.24 6.89
CA THR A 847 27.38 -21.43 6.04
C THR A 847 26.90 -21.09 4.63
N GLY A 848 26.41 -19.87 4.43
CA GLY A 848 25.71 -19.48 3.21
C GLY A 848 24.45 -20.28 2.93
N ARG A 849 23.92 -21.07 3.89
CA ARG A 849 22.69 -21.86 3.73
C ARG A 849 21.47 -21.08 4.18
N ILE A 850 20.30 -21.42 3.65
CA ILE A 850 19.05 -20.78 4.07
C ILE A 850 18.71 -21.15 5.52
N HIS A 851 18.27 -20.18 6.30
CA HIS A 851 17.82 -20.42 7.68
C HIS A 851 16.53 -21.25 7.69
N GLY A 852 16.53 -22.36 8.42
CA GLY A 852 15.39 -23.26 8.49
C GLY A 852 15.01 -23.86 7.14
N ALA A 853 15.98 -24.46 6.45
CA ALA A 853 15.80 -25.20 5.21
C ALA A 853 14.75 -26.31 5.35
N GLY A 854 13.84 -26.47 4.38
CA GLY A 854 12.72 -27.39 4.50
C GLY A 854 11.93 -27.13 5.79
N ASP A 855 11.53 -28.17 6.53
CA ASP A 855 10.91 -28.05 7.86
C ASP A 855 11.91 -28.22 9.02
N HIS A 856 13.21 -28.01 8.77
CA HIS A 856 14.24 -28.06 9.80
C HIS A 856 14.36 -26.71 10.53
N GLY A 857 14.63 -26.75 11.83
CA GLY A 857 14.80 -25.53 12.66
C GLY A 857 13.51 -24.78 12.97
N PRO A 858 13.59 -23.62 13.66
CA PRO A 858 12.42 -22.83 14.00
C PRO A 858 11.85 -22.10 12.79
N ASN A 859 10.52 -22.03 12.73
CA ASN A 859 9.80 -21.29 11.70
C ASN A 859 9.65 -19.82 12.11
N PRO A 860 10.33 -18.85 11.44
CA PRO A 860 10.30 -17.45 11.85
C PRO A 860 8.92 -16.80 11.72
N ALA A 861 8.05 -17.26 10.81
CA ALA A 861 6.67 -16.76 10.74
C ALA A 861 5.86 -17.13 11.98
N ALA A 862 6.09 -18.33 12.53
CA ALA A 862 5.45 -18.77 13.78
C ALA A 862 6.00 -18.01 14.99
N GLU A 863 7.30 -17.72 15.02
CA GLU A 863 7.90 -16.89 16.07
C GLU A 863 7.26 -15.49 16.10
N ILE A 864 7.18 -14.82 14.94
CA ILE A 864 6.56 -13.48 14.82
C ILE A 864 5.10 -13.52 15.29
N ALA A 865 4.33 -14.53 14.85
CA ALA A 865 2.93 -14.64 15.26
C ALA A 865 2.77 -14.81 16.77
N MET A 866 3.62 -15.63 17.40
CA MET A 866 3.60 -15.85 18.84
C MET A 866 4.06 -14.63 19.64
N GLN A 867 5.00 -13.84 19.11
CA GLN A 867 5.39 -12.55 19.71
C GLN A 867 4.22 -11.56 19.68
N VAL A 868 3.55 -11.39 18.54
CA VAL A 868 2.41 -10.47 18.41
C VAL A 868 1.22 -10.96 19.24
N ALA A 869 0.76 -12.19 19.01
CA ALA A 869 -0.42 -12.72 19.69
C ALA A 869 -0.18 -12.89 21.20
N GLY A 870 1.01 -13.34 21.60
CA GLY A 870 1.37 -13.51 23.02
C GLY A 870 1.40 -12.19 23.78
N ARG A 871 1.87 -11.09 23.16
CA ARG A 871 1.86 -9.76 23.79
C ARG A 871 0.47 -9.15 23.78
N HIS A 872 -0.23 -9.21 22.65
CA HIS A 872 -1.59 -8.72 22.52
C HIS A 872 -2.55 -9.38 23.53
N ALA A 873 -2.40 -10.68 23.77
CA ALA A 873 -3.20 -11.41 24.76
C ALA A 873 -2.63 -11.41 26.20
N GLY A 874 -1.55 -10.67 26.46
CA GLY A 874 -0.95 -10.56 27.81
C GLY A 874 -0.31 -11.84 28.35
N PHE A 875 0.15 -12.74 27.49
CA PHE A 875 0.96 -13.91 27.83
C PHE A 875 2.47 -13.62 27.80
N LEU A 876 2.87 -12.54 27.13
CA LEU A 876 4.21 -11.98 27.15
C LEU A 876 4.14 -10.55 27.69
N PRO A 877 5.15 -10.08 28.44
CA PRO A 877 5.14 -8.73 28.98
C PRO A 877 5.16 -7.69 27.85
N GLU A 878 4.40 -6.61 28.04
CA GLU A 878 4.65 -5.36 27.32
C GLU A 878 5.83 -4.68 28.02
N HIS A 879 6.99 -4.66 27.37
CA HIS A 879 8.11 -3.87 27.88
C HIS A 879 7.94 -2.44 27.35
N GLY A 880 7.49 -1.53 28.21
CA GLY A 880 7.36 -0.11 27.88
C GLY A 880 6.27 0.64 28.64
N HIS A 881 6.47 0.86 29.93
CA HIS A 881 6.25 2.17 30.58
C HIS A 881 7.42 2.46 31.50
#